data_AF-A0A5M6BYV8-F1
#
_entry.id   AF-A0A5M6BYV8-F1
#
_cell.length_a   1.000
_cell.length_b   1.000
_cell.length_c   1.000
_cell.angle_alpha   90.00
_cell.angle_beta   90.00
_cell.angle_gamma   90.00
#
_symmetry.space_group_name_H-M   'P 1'
#
loop_
_entity.id
_entity.type
_entity.pdbx_description
1 polymer ?
#
loop_
_entity_poly.entity_id
_entity_poly.type
_entity_poly.pdbx_seq_one_letter_code
_entity_poly.pdbx_strand_id
1 'polypeptide(L)'
;MSSNKQYDARARIGSFPSSSEFVPRSPLQYTTSNVTAESSTSPHRRRWTSDVRSHAKRAASLPSAADLFVPSLPGVENLASHPTHPLNVYAGMLPSYPGEGKGGGDGNTGKDAQLFFMMVKARRAAGKQRVIFWFNGGPGCSSFDGSLMEVGPFRTVPATETASGKVEVKLVEGGWEEFATIVFIDQPPGTGLSFVPTNGYLHELDEGSAHFIEFLKNFYTVFPEMQGVDTYLAGESFAGQYIPYFADALVKSTEFPDYPLKGIAIGNGWIDPIQQYPGYVDFAYEKGLIKEGTPEAQEMEAALAVCQKSIEKYLDPSKTPINIEHCRQVMDSVYAPFTQELNGKKVCMNVYDVRLVDDWPACGMNWPPDLSDVYSFLRRDDVVAALHATAKETAWVECDNKVSSELHLKHSPASVGLIPGILEAGVPVLMFAGAEDLICNYKGIERIIEHLSWGGETGLGNATMNEWYLNDTQVGTWQSSRGMSYAKIYASSHMVGFDVPHVTNDMIIRFMDVDISLLPGMTALSSSRVGESDRIALTIGSTALAGVPLFKGGSTDWEAWYNAGSAFLILMILISIVALYFYFRRRGHIRRTRGGALGLPREDGDASERIPLGSQQVELDDIERAERYGDGDAGFGPRKGKGKGKAGSDDGFENDGREVVFSLGDEDEDERR
;
A
#
# COMPACT_ATOMS: atom_id res chain seq x y z
N MET A 1 49.89 51.97 13.27
CA MET A 1 51.07 51.50 12.50
C MET A 1 50.66 50.14 11.93
N SER A 2 50.51 49.92 10.62
CA SER A 2 51.54 49.94 9.54
C SER A 2 52.65 48.92 9.83
N SER A 3 53.01 47.97 8.95
CA SER A 3 52.70 47.74 7.52
C SER A 3 52.35 46.25 7.30
N ASN A 4 51.53 45.79 6.35
CA ASN A 4 51.45 46.01 4.90
C ASN A 4 52.66 45.46 4.09
N LYS A 5 52.46 44.36 3.37
CA LYS A 5 53.20 44.03 2.14
C LYS A 5 52.34 43.17 1.21
N GLN A 6 52.40 43.50 -0.07
CA GLN A 6 51.56 43.00 -1.16
C GLN A 6 52.47 42.70 -2.35
N TYR A 7 52.17 41.65 -3.12
CA TYR A 7 52.66 41.51 -4.50
C TYR A 7 51.58 40.86 -5.38
N ASP A 8 51.43 41.41 -6.58
CA ASP A 8 50.47 41.02 -7.63
C ASP A 8 51.25 40.79 -8.93
N ALA A 9 50.78 39.85 -9.78
CA ALA A 9 51.41 39.50 -11.05
C ALA A 9 50.41 38.86 -12.05
N ARG A 10 49.55 39.66 -12.68
CA ARG A 10 48.67 39.25 -13.79
C ARG A 10 49.40 39.15 -15.15
N ALA A 11 49.35 37.99 -15.83
CA ALA A 11 49.45 37.82 -17.30
C ALA A 11 49.34 36.32 -17.70
N ARG A 12 48.88 35.88 -18.89
CA ARG A 12 48.08 36.48 -20.00
C ARG A 12 47.53 35.34 -20.91
N ILE A 13 46.26 35.50 -21.33
CA ILE A 13 45.64 35.19 -22.65
C ILE A 13 46.32 34.15 -23.60
N GLY A 14 45.52 33.15 -24.04
CA GLY A 14 45.69 32.36 -25.27
C GLY A 14 44.85 31.06 -25.25
N SER A 15 43.62 30.99 -25.79
CA SER A 15 43.17 30.97 -27.20
C SER A 15 43.11 29.56 -27.84
N PHE A 16 41.93 29.18 -28.33
CA PHE A 16 41.60 27.90 -29.00
C PHE A 16 42.46 27.58 -30.24
N PRO A 17 42.47 26.31 -30.68
CA PRO A 17 41.63 25.97 -31.84
C PRO A 17 40.66 24.78 -31.59
N SER A 18 39.86 24.44 -32.59
CA SER A 18 38.87 23.36 -32.58
C SER A 18 39.01 22.43 -33.81
N SER A 19 38.09 21.47 -33.92
CA SER A 19 37.73 20.65 -35.11
C SER A 19 38.44 19.31 -35.36
N SER A 20 37.57 18.28 -35.55
CA SER A 20 37.67 17.08 -36.39
C SER A 20 38.94 16.21 -36.42
N GLU A 21 38.76 14.91 -36.15
CA GLU A 21 38.52 13.95 -37.25
C GLU A 21 37.71 12.71 -36.81
N PHE A 22 37.20 11.94 -37.78
CA PHE A 22 36.19 10.88 -37.58
C PHE A 22 36.47 9.69 -38.51
N VAL A 23 36.99 8.57 -37.99
CA VAL A 23 37.22 7.34 -38.77
C VAL A 23 36.92 6.10 -37.92
N PRO A 24 36.02 5.18 -38.35
CA PRO A 24 35.68 3.96 -37.61
C PRO A 24 36.66 2.79 -37.90
N ARG A 25 36.52 1.69 -37.15
CA ARG A 25 37.05 0.38 -37.55
C ARG A 25 35.93 -0.65 -37.72
N SER A 26 36.03 -1.43 -38.79
CA SER A 26 35.01 -2.34 -39.31
C SER A 26 35.14 -3.77 -38.71
N PRO A 27 34.14 -4.66 -38.87
CA PRO A 27 34.01 -5.86 -38.05
C PRO A 27 34.78 -7.08 -38.59
N LEU A 28 35.02 -8.05 -37.69
CA LEU A 28 35.45 -9.40 -38.06
C LEU A 28 34.24 -10.23 -38.52
N GLN A 29 34.30 -10.75 -39.75
CA GLN A 29 33.40 -11.77 -40.26
C GLN A 29 33.95 -13.17 -39.90
N TYR A 30 33.07 -14.13 -39.59
CA TYR A 30 33.38 -15.55 -39.78
C TYR A 30 32.21 -16.31 -40.41
N THR A 31 32.36 -16.54 -41.72
CA THR A 31 31.88 -17.68 -42.52
C THR A 31 30.66 -18.49 -42.06
N THR A 32 29.61 -18.47 -42.88
CA THR A 32 28.59 -19.53 -42.95
C THR A 32 29.16 -20.82 -43.56
N SER A 33 28.74 -21.99 -43.06
CA SER A 33 28.94 -23.29 -43.71
C SER A 33 27.69 -24.16 -43.63
N ASN A 34 26.99 -24.32 -44.77
CA ASN A 34 25.94 -25.33 -44.91
C ASN A 34 26.56 -26.70 -45.20
N VAL A 35 26.06 -27.74 -44.53
CA VAL A 35 26.29 -29.15 -44.90
C VAL A 35 24.93 -29.86 -44.86
N THR A 36 24.66 -30.72 -45.85
CA THR A 36 23.35 -31.36 -46.08
C THR A 36 23.48 -32.86 -46.21
N ALA A 37 22.46 -33.60 -45.76
CA ALA A 37 22.30 -35.07 -45.83
C ALA A 37 23.29 -35.85 -44.91
N GLU A 38 23.00 -37.07 -44.44
CA GLU A 38 22.13 -38.12 -44.98
C GLU A 38 21.11 -38.73 -43.99
N SER A 39 20.26 -39.62 -44.50
CA SER A 39 19.22 -40.35 -43.78
C SER A 39 19.54 -41.84 -43.61
N SER A 40 19.22 -42.43 -42.45
CA SER A 40 19.11 -43.88 -42.27
C SER A 40 17.89 -44.26 -41.43
N THR A 41 17.42 -45.51 -41.52
CA THR A 41 16.01 -45.85 -41.27
C THR A 41 15.77 -46.98 -40.24
N SER A 42 15.13 -46.63 -39.11
CA SER A 42 14.21 -47.49 -38.32
C SER A 42 14.77 -48.81 -37.72
N PRO A 43 13.99 -49.56 -36.90
CA PRO A 43 12.81 -49.20 -36.11
C PRO A 43 12.92 -49.59 -34.61
N HIS A 44 12.21 -48.89 -33.70
CA HIS A 44 11.11 -49.48 -32.90
C HIS A 44 10.57 -48.66 -31.70
N ARG A 45 9.27 -48.89 -31.46
CA ARG A 45 8.50 -48.82 -30.19
C ARG A 45 8.08 -47.46 -29.57
N ARG A 46 6.76 -47.28 -29.62
CA ARG A 46 5.86 -46.77 -28.54
C ARG A 46 5.84 -45.26 -28.27
N ARG A 47 5.25 -44.56 -29.25
CA ARG A 47 4.37 -43.39 -29.10
C ARG A 47 3.64 -43.35 -27.74
N TRP A 48 4.08 -42.46 -26.86
CA TRP A 48 3.20 -41.75 -25.93
C TRP A 48 3.01 -40.34 -26.51
N THR A 49 1.77 -39.86 -26.58
CA THR A 49 1.46 -38.49 -27.01
C THR A 49 1.43 -37.58 -25.79
N SER A 50 2.56 -36.95 -25.48
CA SER A 50 2.57 -35.78 -24.60
C SER A 50 2.05 -34.58 -25.39
N ASP A 51 0.88 -34.07 -25.02
CA ASP A 51 0.43 -32.74 -25.44
C ASP A 51 1.29 -31.68 -24.73
N VAL A 52 2.52 -31.50 -25.23
CA VAL A 52 3.36 -30.36 -24.86
C VAL A 52 2.78 -29.11 -25.53
N ARG A 53 1.63 -28.65 -25.04
CA ARG A 53 1.13 -27.31 -25.32
C ARG A 53 2.19 -26.33 -24.82
N SER A 54 2.84 -25.67 -25.76
CA SER A 54 3.84 -24.64 -25.51
C SER A 54 3.20 -23.52 -24.70
N HIS A 55 3.40 -23.55 -23.38
CA HIS A 55 3.08 -22.45 -22.48
C HIS A 55 4.12 -21.35 -22.64
N ALA A 56 4.18 -20.77 -23.84
CA ALA A 56 4.59 -19.40 -23.98
C ALA A 56 3.54 -18.57 -23.22
N LYS A 57 3.82 -18.28 -21.94
CA LYS A 57 3.07 -17.30 -21.15
C LYS A 57 2.92 -16.07 -22.06
N ARG A 58 1.70 -15.74 -22.48
CA ARG A 58 1.42 -14.35 -22.87
C ARG A 58 1.79 -13.52 -21.64
N ALA A 59 2.37 -12.33 -21.83
CA ALA A 59 2.35 -11.33 -20.78
C ALA A 59 0.91 -11.21 -20.30
N ALA A 60 0.69 -11.37 -18.98
CA ALA A 60 -0.65 -11.31 -18.43
C ALA A 60 -1.22 -9.92 -18.75
N SER A 61 -2.39 -9.87 -19.38
CA SER A 61 -3.11 -8.62 -19.51
C SER A 61 -3.43 -8.12 -18.11
N LEU A 62 -3.11 -6.85 -17.81
CA LEU A 62 -3.46 -6.24 -16.54
C LEU A 62 -4.97 -6.44 -16.25
N PRO A 63 -5.34 -6.72 -14.99
CA PRO A 63 -6.74 -6.81 -14.59
C PRO A 63 -7.43 -5.45 -14.81
N SER A 64 -8.72 -5.44 -15.08
CA SER A 64 -9.49 -4.20 -15.08
C SER A 64 -9.81 -3.75 -13.65
N ALA A 65 -10.14 -2.46 -13.48
CA ALA A 65 -10.61 -1.94 -12.20
C ALA A 65 -11.88 -2.66 -11.67
N ALA A 66 -12.64 -3.34 -12.54
CA ALA A 66 -13.78 -4.16 -12.12
C ALA A 66 -13.37 -5.54 -11.60
N ASP A 67 -12.29 -6.13 -12.12
CA ASP A 67 -11.75 -7.42 -11.66
C ASP A 67 -11.12 -7.29 -10.26
N LEU A 68 -10.61 -6.10 -9.92
CA LEU A 68 -10.00 -5.78 -8.62
C LEU A 68 -11.00 -5.26 -7.56
N PHE A 69 -12.28 -5.11 -7.88
CA PHE A 69 -13.26 -4.52 -6.96
C PHE A 69 -13.57 -5.47 -5.79
N VAL A 70 -13.65 -4.92 -4.57
CA VAL A 70 -13.96 -5.66 -3.34
C VAL A 70 -15.37 -5.28 -2.86
N PRO A 71 -16.41 -6.11 -3.12
CA PRO A 71 -17.79 -5.77 -2.79
C PRO A 71 -18.12 -5.91 -1.29
N SER A 72 -17.35 -6.73 -0.56
CA SER A 72 -17.59 -7.09 0.83
C SER A 72 -16.34 -7.73 1.45
N LEU A 73 -16.18 -7.58 2.76
CA LEU A 73 -15.25 -8.37 3.57
C LEU A 73 -16.03 -9.06 4.70
N PRO A 74 -15.54 -10.16 5.31
CA PRO A 74 -16.22 -10.79 6.44
C PRO A 74 -16.44 -9.80 7.59
N GLY A 75 -17.70 -9.57 7.97
CA GLY A 75 -18.14 -8.54 8.93
C GLY A 75 -18.72 -7.26 8.29
N VAL A 76 -18.38 -6.96 7.03
CA VAL A 76 -18.89 -5.79 6.28
C VAL A 76 -19.36 -6.20 4.88
N GLU A 77 -20.65 -6.51 4.78
CA GLU A 77 -21.32 -6.72 3.49
C GLU A 77 -21.56 -5.39 2.75
N ASN A 78 -21.56 -5.44 1.42
CA ASN A 78 -21.99 -4.35 0.53
C ASN A 78 -21.22 -3.02 0.74
N LEU A 79 -19.89 -3.06 0.81
CA LEU A 79 -19.03 -1.91 1.14
C LEU A 79 -19.42 -0.60 0.45
N ALA A 80 -19.59 -0.61 -0.88
CA ALA A 80 -19.90 0.60 -1.66
C ALA A 80 -21.31 1.19 -1.41
N SER A 81 -22.24 0.42 -0.87
CA SER A 81 -23.62 0.84 -0.53
C SER A 81 -23.94 0.71 0.97
N HIS A 82 -22.92 0.51 1.81
CA HIS A 82 -23.04 0.38 3.25
C HIS A 82 -23.72 1.63 3.86
N PRO A 83 -24.77 1.48 4.70
CA PRO A 83 -25.78 2.51 4.91
C PRO A 83 -25.31 3.79 5.61
N THR A 84 -24.18 3.73 6.32
CA THR A 84 -23.61 4.85 7.09
C THR A 84 -22.16 5.19 6.71
N HIS A 85 -21.42 4.20 6.19
CA HIS A 85 -20.00 4.34 5.81
C HIS A 85 -19.80 3.70 4.41
N PRO A 86 -20.34 4.29 3.33
CA PRO A 86 -20.16 3.76 1.98
C PRO A 86 -18.70 3.89 1.55
N LEU A 87 -18.10 2.79 1.11
CA LEU A 87 -16.66 2.66 0.88
C LEU A 87 -16.39 1.93 -0.44
N ASN A 88 -15.66 2.55 -1.37
CA ASN A 88 -15.29 1.93 -2.64
C ASN A 88 -13.87 1.39 -2.55
N VAL A 89 -13.76 0.06 -2.42
CA VAL A 89 -12.50 -0.66 -2.17
C VAL A 89 -12.11 -1.48 -3.39
N TYR A 90 -10.81 -1.45 -3.71
CA TYR A 90 -10.20 -2.25 -4.77
C TYR A 90 -8.92 -2.88 -4.21
N ALA A 91 -8.66 -4.15 -4.48
CA ALA A 91 -7.47 -4.84 -4.00
C ALA A 91 -6.97 -5.88 -5.01
N GLY A 92 -5.71 -6.27 -4.90
CA GLY A 92 -5.10 -7.31 -5.73
C GLY A 92 -3.64 -7.00 -6.07
N MET A 93 -3.06 -7.80 -6.95
CA MET A 93 -1.67 -7.69 -7.38
C MET A 93 -1.53 -7.01 -8.74
N LEU A 94 -0.50 -6.18 -8.87
CA LEU A 94 -0.04 -5.61 -10.14
C LEU A 94 1.45 -5.94 -10.36
N PRO A 95 1.87 -6.23 -11.60
CA PRO A 95 3.28 -6.40 -11.94
C PRO A 95 4.11 -5.18 -11.53
N SER A 96 5.29 -5.42 -10.97
CA SER A 96 6.20 -4.36 -10.51
C SER A 96 7.62 -4.48 -11.06
N TYR A 97 7.93 -5.50 -11.87
CA TYR A 97 9.28 -5.75 -12.34
C TYR A 97 9.77 -4.70 -13.37
N PRO A 98 10.76 -3.84 -13.03
CA PRO A 98 11.15 -2.69 -13.86
C PRO A 98 12.02 -3.06 -15.08
N GLY A 99 12.57 -4.28 -15.10
CA GLY A 99 13.46 -4.79 -16.16
C GLY A 99 14.87 -5.16 -15.67
N GLU A 100 15.53 -6.03 -16.43
CA GLU A 100 16.96 -6.36 -16.25
C GLU A 100 17.80 -5.08 -16.27
N GLY A 101 18.72 -4.91 -15.32
CA GLY A 101 19.58 -3.73 -15.21
C GLY A 101 18.86 -2.40 -14.89
N LYS A 102 17.56 -2.44 -14.56
CA LYS A 102 16.76 -1.29 -14.10
C LYS A 102 16.30 -1.44 -12.64
N GLY A 103 17.09 -2.12 -11.81
CA GLY A 103 16.70 -2.48 -10.43
C GLY A 103 15.84 -3.73 -10.30
N GLY A 104 15.72 -4.54 -11.37
CA GLY A 104 15.15 -5.91 -11.32
C GLY A 104 16.20 -7.03 -11.20
N GLY A 105 17.44 -6.69 -10.83
CA GLY A 105 18.58 -7.61 -10.86
C GLY A 105 18.99 -8.09 -12.27
N ASP A 106 19.82 -9.14 -12.30
CA ASP A 106 20.40 -9.72 -13.52
C ASP A 106 19.65 -10.97 -14.00
N GLY A 107 19.01 -10.86 -15.17
CA GLY A 107 18.43 -11.99 -15.90
C GLY A 107 16.97 -12.31 -15.52
N ASN A 108 16.64 -13.59 -15.38
CA ASN A 108 15.26 -14.03 -15.08
C ASN A 108 14.82 -13.86 -13.62
N THR A 109 15.66 -13.27 -12.76
CA THR A 109 15.29 -12.80 -11.42
C THR A 109 14.12 -11.82 -11.49
N GLY A 110 13.27 -11.80 -10.47
CA GLY A 110 12.21 -10.80 -10.30
C GLY A 110 11.07 -10.76 -11.34
N LYS A 111 11.14 -11.46 -12.49
CA LYS A 111 10.21 -11.23 -13.63
C LYS A 111 8.72 -11.50 -13.38
N ASP A 112 8.39 -12.37 -12.43
CA ASP A 112 7.00 -12.63 -12.00
C ASP A 112 6.62 -11.81 -10.73
N ALA A 113 7.48 -10.89 -10.25
CA ALA A 113 7.26 -10.11 -9.03
C ALA A 113 6.15 -9.08 -9.17
N GLN A 114 5.33 -9.01 -8.13
CA GLN A 114 4.09 -8.23 -8.09
C GLN A 114 3.95 -7.57 -6.72
N LEU A 115 3.58 -6.29 -6.73
CA LEU A 115 3.13 -5.62 -5.50
C LEU A 115 1.61 -5.78 -5.39
N PHE A 116 1.18 -6.23 -4.22
CA PHE A 116 -0.20 -6.24 -3.78
C PHE A 116 -0.56 -4.88 -3.18
N PHE A 117 -1.79 -4.43 -3.41
CA PHE A 117 -2.29 -3.18 -2.86
C PHE A 117 -3.75 -3.31 -2.41
N MET A 118 -4.17 -2.39 -1.53
CA MET A 118 -5.57 -2.05 -1.30
C MET A 118 -5.76 -0.55 -1.50
N MET A 119 -6.60 -0.17 -2.47
CA MET A 119 -7.08 1.20 -2.65
C MET A 119 -8.45 1.37 -1.98
N VAL A 120 -8.55 2.35 -1.10
CA VAL A 120 -9.80 2.82 -0.48
C VAL A 120 -10.08 4.23 -0.98
N LYS A 121 -11.13 4.43 -1.77
CA LYS A 121 -11.46 5.76 -2.32
C LYS A 121 -12.15 6.66 -1.28
N ALA A 122 -11.85 7.97 -1.36
CA ALA A 122 -12.31 8.98 -0.41
C ALA A 122 -13.83 8.96 -0.15
N ARG A 123 -14.24 9.00 1.12
CA ARG A 123 -15.65 9.06 1.56
C ARG A 123 -16.30 10.44 1.32
N ARG A 124 -15.51 11.52 1.28
CA ARG A 124 -15.97 12.90 1.07
C ARG A 124 -15.08 13.65 0.08
N ALA A 125 -15.65 14.59 -0.67
CA ALA A 125 -14.91 15.52 -1.53
C ALA A 125 -14.86 16.91 -0.89
N ALA A 126 -13.66 17.32 -0.45
CA ALA A 126 -13.38 18.64 0.11
C ALA A 126 -12.44 19.41 -0.84
N GLY A 127 -13.04 20.02 -1.86
CA GLY A 127 -12.33 20.70 -2.95
C GLY A 127 -11.71 19.71 -3.94
N LYS A 128 -10.37 19.67 -3.99
CA LYS A 128 -9.64 18.75 -4.89
C LYS A 128 -9.71 17.30 -4.42
N GLN A 129 -9.69 16.37 -5.39
CA GLN A 129 -9.33 14.99 -5.11
C GLN A 129 -7.86 14.87 -4.70
N ARG A 130 -7.55 13.93 -3.81
CA ARG A 130 -6.23 13.66 -3.26
C ARG A 130 -6.00 12.15 -3.20
N VAL A 131 -4.77 11.69 -3.38
CA VAL A 131 -4.38 10.29 -3.20
C VAL A 131 -3.15 10.20 -2.29
N ILE A 132 -3.17 9.26 -1.34
CA ILE A 132 -2.07 8.96 -0.43
C ILE A 132 -1.62 7.53 -0.72
N PHE A 133 -0.37 7.33 -1.11
CA PHE A 133 0.25 6.01 -1.11
C PHE A 133 0.83 5.75 0.28
N TRP A 134 0.38 4.69 0.97
CA TRP A 134 0.80 4.35 2.33
C TRP A 134 1.75 3.15 2.37
N PHE A 135 2.80 3.26 3.19
CA PHE A 135 3.84 2.27 3.39
C PHE A 135 4.14 2.06 4.88
N ASN A 136 3.94 0.86 5.43
CA ASN A 136 4.57 0.48 6.70
C ASN A 136 6.06 0.09 6.47
N GLY A 137 6.82 -0.08 7.55
CA GLY A 137 8.29 -0.14 7.52
C GLY A 137 8.91 -1.55 7.52
N GLY A 138 9.42 -1.95 8.69
CA GLY A 138 10.21 -3.17 8.88
C GLY A 138 11.73 -2.96 8.80
N PRO A 139 12.44 -3.34 7.71
CA PRO A 139 11.93 -3.70 6.38
C PRO A 139 11.04 -4.95 6.31
N GLY A 140 10.11 -4.97 5.37
CA GLY A 140 9.31 -6.15 5.06
C GLY A 140 7.97 -6.28 5.79
N CYS A 141 7.51 -5.23 6.49
CA CYS A 141 6.22 -5.22 7.19
C CYS A 141 5.07 -4.77 6.29
N SER A 142 3.89 -5.38 6.47
CA SER A 142 2.73 -5.25 5.58
C SER A 142 2.04 -3.90 5.76
N SER A 143 1.72 -3.22 4.65
CA SER A 143 0.96 -1.96 4.69
C SER A 143 -0.51 -2.15 5.06
N PHE A 144 -0.91 -3.39 5.39
CA PHE A 144 -2.21 -3.71 5.97
C PHE A 144 -2.29 -3.42 7.46
N ASP A 145 -1.18 -3.24 8.15
CA ASP A 145 -1.15 -2.71 9.52
C ASP A 145 -1.74 -1.29 9.50
N GLY A 146 -1.25 -0.46 8.57
CA GLY A 146 -1.84 0.81 8.16
C GLY A 146 -3.35 0.78 7.89
N SER A 147 -3.83 -0.28 7.21
CA SER A 147 -5.23 -0.42 6.75
C SER A 147 -6.19 -0.94 7.83
N LEU A 148 -5.72 -1.87 8.67
CA LEU A 148 -6.54 -2.65 9.60
C LEU A 148 -6.33 -2.30 11.09
N MET A 149 -5.28 -1.54 11.43
CA MET A 149 -4.94 -1.16 12.81
C MET A 149 -4.73 0.36 12.99
N GLU A 150 -4.32 1.08 11.94
CA GLU A 150 -3.94 2.50 12.03
C GLU A 150 -4.85 3.49 11.25
N VAL A 151 -4.38 3.98 10.09
CA VAL A 151 -4.96 5.14 9.38
C VAL A 151 -6.10 4.76 8.43
N GLY A 152 -6.32 3.46 8.21
CA GLY A 152 -7.43 2.95 7.41
C GLY A 152 -8.76 2.81 8.18
N PRO A 153 -9.86 2.58 7.44
CA PRO A 153 -11.22 2.56 7.99
C PRO A 153 -11.59 1.25 8.69
N PHE A 154 -10.74 0.22 8.64
CA PHE A 154 -11.05 -1.09 9.18
C PHE A 154 -10.45 -1.28 10.57
N ARG A 155 -11.14 -2.04 11.42
CA ARG A 155 -10.57 -2.70 12.60
C ARG A 155 -11.10 -4.12 12.69
N THR A 156 -10.36 -5.01 13.35
CA THR A 156 -10.81 -6.38 13.60
C THR A 156 -11.95 -6.45 14.62
N VAL A 157 -12.64 -7.59 14.61
CA VAL A 157 -13.63 -8.01 15.61
C VAL A 157 -13.25 -9.42 16.04
N PRO A 158 -12.90 -9.63 17.33
CA PRO A 158 -12.45 -10.93 17.81
C PRO A 158 -13.46 -12.03 17.53
N ALA A 159 -12.97 -13.24 17.21
CA ALA A 159 -13.83 -14.37 16.86
C ALA A 159 -14.92 -14.67 17.91
N THR A 160 -14.64 -14.38 19.19
CA THR A 160 -15.56 -14.50 20.33
C THR A 160 -16.72 -13.52 20.35
N GLU A 161 -16.64 -12.41 19.62
CA GLU A 161 -17.69 -11.39 19.50
C GLU A 161 -18.54 -11.55 18.23
N THR A 162 -18.06 -12.35 17.27
CA THR A 162 -18.76 -12.61 16.00
C THR A 162 -19.82 -13.70 16.09
N ALA A 163 -20.87 -13.58 15.27
CA ALA A 163 -21.86 -14.66 15.11
C ALA A 163 -21.35 -15.85 14.30
N SER A 164 -20.25 -15.69 13.53
CA SER A 164 -19.65 -16.74 12.71
C SER A 164 -18.61 -17.59 13.46
N GLY A 165 -18.11 -17.13 14.61
CA GLY A 165 -17.02 -17.78 15.34
C GLY A 165 -15.65 -17.65 14.66
N LYS A 166 -15.46 -16.63 13.81
CA LYS A 166 -14.21 -16.31 13.11
C LYS A 166 -13.92 -14.82 13.27
N VAL A 167 -12.65 -14.42 13.24
CA VAL A 167 -12.30 -12.97 13.22
C VAL A 167 -12.89 -12.30 11.98
N GLU A 168 -13.56 -11.17 12.18
CA GLU A 168 -14.18 -10.35 11.13
C GLU A 168 -13.63 -8.92 11.19
N VAL A 169 -14.06 -8.04 10.29
CA VAL A 169 -13.76 -6.60 10.34
C VAL A 169 -15.01 -5.76 10.55
N LYS A 170 -14.83 -4.59 11.18
CA LYS A 170 -15.81 -3.50 11.32
C LYS A 170 -15.24 -2.23 10.66
N LEU A 171 -16.12 -1.33 10.23
CA LEU A 171 -15.71 0.02 9.86
C LEU A 171 -15.66 0.94 11.09
N VAL A 172 -14.68 1.83 11.11
CA VAL A 172 -14.50 2.89 12.13
C VAL A 172 -14.46 4.27 11.48
N GLU A 173 -14.76 5.31 12.26
CA GLU A 173 -14.66 6.70 11.83
C GLU A 173 -13.29 7.29 12.18
N GLY A 174 -12.80 8.22 11.35
CA GLY A 174 -11.54 8.94 11.59
C GLY A 174 -10.31 8.39 10.86
N GLY A 175 -10.45 7.37 10.01
CA GLY A 175 -9.40 7.01 9.05
C GLY A 175 -9.15 8.14 8.05
N TRP A 176 -8.00 8.11 7.38
CA TRP A 176 -7.56 9.17 6.44
C TRP A 176 -8.39 9.16 5.13
N GLU A 177 -9.13 8.09 4.87
CA GLU A 177 -10.02 7.95 3.72
C GLU A 177 -11.27 8.84 3.79
N GLU A 178 -11.48 9.55 4.90
CA GLU A 178 -12.48 10.60 5.00
C GLU A 178 -12.32 11.67 3.91
N PHE A 179 -11.07 12.01 3.54
CA PHE A 179 -10.78 13.14 2.65
C PHE A 179 -9.75 12.88 1.53
N ALA A 180 -9.11 11.72 1.52
CA ALA A 180 -8.22 11.28 0.44
C ALA A 180 -8.52 9.84 0.02
N THR A 181 -8.12 9.45 -1.19
CA THR A 181 -8.04 8.03 -1.55
C THR A 181 -6.74 7.49 -0.95
N ILE A 182 -6.78 6.43 -0.13
CA ILE A 182 -5.56 5.77 0.35
C ILE A 182 -5.27 4.58 -0.56
N VAL A 183 -3.99 4.34 -0.87
CA VAL A 183 -3.48 3.14 -1.54
C VAL A 183 -2.40 2.53 -0.64
N PHE A 184 -2.80 1.53 0.16
CA PHE A 184 -1.88 0.73 0.97
C PHE A 184 -1.13 -0.24 0.05
N ILE A 185 0.22 -0.25 0.07
CA ILE A 185 1.03 -1.12 -0.80
C ILE A 185 1.98 -1.97 0.05
N ASP A 186 1.84 -3.30 -0.04
CA ASP A 186 2.82 -4.22 0.55
C ASP A 186 4.10 -4.18 -0.28
N GLN A 187 5.18 -3.59 0.24
CA GLN A 187 6.43 -3.45 -0.49
C GLN A 187 7.65 -3.58 0.45
N PRO A 188 8.85 -3.94 -0.05
CA PRO A 188 9.17 -4.39 -1.42
C PRO A 188 8.55 -5.78 -1.74
N PRO A 189 8.73 -6.34 -2.96
CA PRO A 189 8.17 -7.64 -3.32
C PRO A 189 8.60 -8.74 -2.33
N GLY A 190 7.62 -9.49 -1.81
CA GLY A 190 7.80 -10.48 -0.75
C GLY A 190 7.09 -10.09 0.57
N THR A 191 6.95 -8.80 0.85
CA THR A 191 6.18 -8.25 2.00
C THR A 191 4.72 -8.71 2.00
N GLY A 192 4.08 -8.91 3.16
CA GLY A 192 2.63 -9.06 3.31
C GLY A 192 1.97 -10.07 2.36
N LEU A 193 1.10 -9.61 1.45
CA LEU A 193 0.49 -10.39 0.37
C LEU A 193 1.21 -10.22 -1.00
N SER A 194 2.23 -9.37 -1.10
CA SER A 194 3.06 -9.22 -2.31
C SER A 194 3.89 -10.46 -2.62
N PHE A 195 4.07 -10.74 -3.90
CA PHE A 195 4.73 -11.95 -4.41
C PHE A 195 6.09 -11.65 -5.03
N VAL A 196 7.07 -12.51 -4.74
CA VAL A 196 8.40 -12.48 -5.33
C VAL A 196 8.93 -13.91 -5.54
N PRO A 197 9.65 -14.21 -6.65
CA PRO A 197 10.40 -15.45 -6.78
C PRO A 197 11.48 -15.58 -5.69
N THR A 198 11.88 -16.81 -5.34
CA THR A 198 12.84 -17.12 -4.25
C THR A 198 14.17 -16.35 -4.32
N ASN A 199 14.58 -15.95 -5.54
CA ASN A 199 15.78 -15.21 -5.91
C ASN A 199 15.47 -13.83 -6.55
N GLY A 200 14.33 -13.22 -6.23
CA GLY A 200 13.94 -11.89 -6.72
C GLY A 200 13.80 -10.84 -5.61
N TYR A 201 14.22 -11.15 -4.38
CA TYR A 201 14.26 -10.20 -3.27
C TYR A 201 15.21 -9.05 -3.58
N LEU A 202 14.89 -7.85 -3.09
CA LEU A 202 15.67 -6.63 -3.37
C LEU A 202 16.80 -6.47 -2.36
N HIS A 203 17.89 -5.83 -2.78
CA HIS A 203 19.09 -5.61 -1.98
C HIS A 203 19.33 -4.12 -1.67
N GLU A 204 18.81 -3.20 -2.49
CA GLU A 204 19.03 -1.74 -2.38
C GLU A 204 17.72 -0.93 -2.57
N LEU A 205 17.68 0.32 -2.06
CA LEU A 205 16.49 1.18 -2.11
C LEU A 205 16.15 1.73 -3.50
N ASP A 206 17.15 1.88 -4.37
CA ASP A 206 16.95 2.24 -5.78
C ASP A 206 16.16 1.14 -6.53
N GLU A 207 16.33 -0.13 -6.15
CA GLU A 207 15.56 -1.25 -6.70
C GLU A 207 14.09 -1.18 -6.26
N GLY A 208 13.85 -0.89 -4.97
CA GLY A 208 12.51 -0.65 -4.44
C GLY A 208 11.82 0.52 -5.14
N SER A 209 12.57 1.60 -5.39
CA SER A 209 12.10 2.78 -6.12
C SER A 209 11.71 2.46 -7.55
N ALA A 210 12.52 1.67 -8.26
CA ALA A 210 12.20 1.21 -9.61
C ALA A 210 10.96 0.30 -9.64
N HIS A 211 10.82 -0.60 -8.66
CA HIS A 211 9.64 -1.45 -8.50
C HIS A 211 8.37 -0.64 -8.21
N PHE A 212 8.45 0.44 -7.41
CA PHE A 212 7.32 1.34 -7.17
C PHE A 212 6.95 2.16 -8.41
N ILE A 213 7.93 2.69 -9.16
CA ILE A 213 7.70 3.42 -10.43
C ILE A 213 7.03 2.51 -11.47
N GLU A 214 7.42 1.24 -11.59
CA GLU A 214 6.77 0.30 -12.50
C GLU A 214 5.36 -0.10 -12.03
N PHE A 215 5.17 -0.31 -10.71
CA PHE A 215 3.83 -0.49 -10.14
C PHE A 215 2.91 0.68 -10.48
N LEU A 216 3.38 1.93 -10.37
CA LEU A 216 2.58 3.12 -10.70
C LEU A 216 2.14 3.15 -12.17
N LYS A 217 2.96 2.70 -13.13
CA LYS A 217 2.56 2.62 -14.55
C LYS A 217 1.40 1.65 -14.73
N ASN A 218 1.50 0.49 -14.11
CA ASN A 218 0.47 -0.54 -14.17
C ASN A 218 -0.79 -0.09 -13.41
N PHE A 219 -0.65 0.55 -12.25
CA PHE A 219 -1.73 1.15 -11.46
C PHE A 219 -2.50 2.21 -12.26
N TYR A 220 -1.83 3.17 -12.89
CA TYR A 220 -2.50 4.19 -13.73
C TYR A 220 -3.01 3.66 -15.07
N THR A 221 -2.55 2.50 -15.53
CA THR A 221 -3.17 1.81 -16.67
C THR A 221 -4.51 1.17 -16.28
N VAL A 222 -4.68 0.76 -15.02
CA VAL A 222 -5.92 0.18 -14.48
C VAL A 222 -6.87 1.26 -13.93
N PHE A 223 -6.34 2.30 -13.28
CA PHE A 223 -7.05 3.43 -12.68
C PHE A 223 -6.58 4.77 -13.29
N PRO A 224 -6.85 5.03 -14.59
CA PRO A 224 -6.40 6.23 -15.28
C PRO A 224 -7.01 7.52 -14.70
N GLU A 225 -8.10 7.44 -13.93
CA GLU A 225 -8.65 8.60 -13.23
C GLU A 225 -7.74 9.12 -12.10
N MET A 226 -6.83 8.29 -11.59
CA MET A 226 -5.93 8.64 -10.48
C MET A 226 -4.65 9.36 -10.93
N GLN A 227 -4.30 9.32 -12.22
CA GLN A 227 -2.99 9.82 -12.70
C GLN A 227 -2.82 11.36 -12.57
N GLY A 228 -3.93 12.10 -12.59
CA GLY A 228 -3.94 13.56 -12.47
C GLY A 228 -4.30 14.08 -11.07
N VAL A 229 -4.31 13.22 -10.05
CA VAL A 229 -4.75 13.54 -8.68
C VAL A 229 -3.58 14.08 -7.85
N ASP A 230 -3.82 15.09 -7.02
CA ASP A 230 -2.80 15.61 -6.09
C ASP A 230 -2.35 14.49 -5.15
N THR A 231 -1.10 14.06 -5.30
CA THR A 231 -0.55 12.85 -4.71
C THR A 231 0.30 13.15 -3.49
N TYR A 232 0.23 12.31 -2.47
CA TYR A 232 1.09 12.32 -1.31
C TYR A 232 1.68 10.92 -1.11
N LEU A 233 2.91 10.83 -0.59
CA LEU A 233 3.46 9.57 -0.06
C LEU A 233 3.45 9.65 1.46
N ALA A 234 2.95 8.63 2.13
CA ALA A 234 2.91 8.59 3.59
C ALA A 234 3.26 7.21 4.13
N GLY A 235 3.56 7.14 5.42
CA GLY A 235 3.94 5.89 6.06
C GLY A 235 4.78 6.11 7.31
N GLU A 236 5.29 5.02 7.86
CA GLU A 236 5.96 5.02 9.16
C GLU A 236 7.22 4.15 9.23
N SER A 237 7.97 4.28 10.33
CA SER A 237 9.08 3.37 10.66
C SER A 237 10.16 3.37 9.58
N PHE A 238 10.59 2.22 9.07
CA PHE A 238 11.52 2.11 7.94
C PHE A 238 11.01 2.75 6.62
N ALA A 239 9.73 3.13 6.51
CA ALA A 239 9.28 3.98 5.41
C ALA A 239 9.90 5.39 5.44
N GLY A 240 10.53 5.79 6.56
CA GLY A 240 11.47 6.90 6.58
C GLY A 240 12.64 6.77 5.61
N GLN A 241 13.03 5.54 5.23
CA GLN A 241 13.94 5.28 4.12
C GLN A 241 13.22 5.23 2.77
N TYR A 242 12.13 4.46 2.65
CA TYR A 242 11.43 4.28 1.37
C TYR A 242 10.87 5.58 0.79
N ILE A 243 10.22 6.41 1.60
CA ILE A 243 9.42 7.55 1.14
C ILE A 243 10.27 8.64 0.47
N PRO A 244 11.43 9.08 1.01
CA PRO A 244 12.28 10.03 0.31
C PRO A 244 12.89 9.46 -0.98
N TYR A 245 13.25 8.17 -1.01
CA TYR A 245 13.73 7.51 -2.24
C TYR A 245 12.65 7.48 -3.33
N PHE A 246 11.41 7.11 -2.98
CA PHE A 246 10.27 7.11 -3.90
C PHE A 246 9.91 8.52 -4.38
N ALA A 247 9.97 9.52 -3.49
CA ALA A 247 9.74 10.92 -3.83
C ALA A 247 10.81 11.47 -4.78
N ASP A 248 12.09 11.18 -4.51
CA ASP A 248 13.21 11.60 -5.35
C ASP A 248 13.16 10.95 -6.75
N ALA A 249 12.84 9.65 -6.82
CA ALA A 249 12.61 8.92 -8.07
C ALA A 249 11.44 9.48 -8.89
N LEU A 250 10.36 9.93 -8.24
CA LEU A 250 9.22 10.61 -8.88
C LEU A 250 9.58 12.02 -9.36
N VAL A 251 10.22 12.83 -8.52
CA VAL A 251 10.67 14.20 -8.85
C VAL A 251 11.66 14.22 -10.01
N LYS A 252 12.50 13.20 -10.14
CA LYS A 252 13.47 13.04 -11.24
C LYS A 252 12.94 12.21 -12.41
N SER A 253 11.68 11.77 -12.39
CA SER A 253 11.15 10.83 -13.37
C SER A 253 11.02 11.43 -14.77
N THR A 254 11.61 10.77 -15.76
CA THR A 254 11.34 11.03 -17.18
C THR A 254 10.13 10.26 -17.71
N GLU A 255 9.64 9.28 -16.94
CA GLU A 255 8.45 8.47 -17.26
C GLU A 255 7.17 9.12 -16.71
N PHE A 256 7.29 9.85 -15.59
CA PHE A 256 6.25 10.71 -15.01
C PHE A 256 6.69 12.19 -14.92
N PRO A 257 6.88 12.89 -16.05
CA PRO A 257 7.20 14.31 -16.03
C PRO A 257 6.07 15.13 -15.40
N ASP A 258 6.43 16.16 -14.63
CA ASP A 258 5.51 17.04 -13.89
C ASP A 258 4.51 16.31 -12.96
N TYR A 259 4.90 15.13 -12.45
CA TYR A 259 4.06 14.30 -11.58
C TYR A 259 3.48 15.07 -10.39
N PRO A 260 2.18 14.91 -10.06
CA PRO A 260 1.48 15.76 -9.09
C PRO A 260 1.77 15.41 -7.62
N LEU A 261 3.02 15.12 -7.24
CA LEU A 261 3.43 14.98 -5.84
C LEU A 261 3.29 16.35 -5.12
N LYS A 262 2.48 16.40 -4.06
CA LYS A 262 2.14 17.59 -3.26
C LYS A 262 2.58 17.52 -1.80
N GLY A 263 3.24 16.43 -1.40
CA GLY A 263 3.94 16.34 -0.12
C GLY A 263 4.31 14.90 0.24
N ILE A 264 5.17 14.76 1.24
CA ILE A 264 5.45 13.48 1.90
C ILE A 264 5.24 13.60 3.42
N ALA A 265 4.73 12.54 4.06
CA ALA A 265 4.42 12.51 5.49
C ALA A 265 5.01 11.25 6.15
N ILE A 266 5.99 11.40 7.02
CA ILE A 266 6.74 10.31 7.64
C ILE A 266 6.48 10.29 9.15
N GLY A 267 5.81 9.24 9.64
CA GLY A 267 5.60 8.99 11.06
C GLY A 267 6.74 8.18 11.65
N ASN A 268 7.24 8.56 12.84
CA ASN A 268 8.17 7.77 13.65
C ASN A 268 9.26 7.08 12.81
N GLY A 269 9.90 7.86 11.92
CA GLY A 269 10.66 7.33 10.80
C GLY A 269 12.12 7.04 11.13
N TRP A 270 12.66 5.94 10.59
CA TRP A 270 14.11 5.74 10.50
C TRP A 270 14.64 6.44 9.24
N ILE A 271 15.36 7.55 9.42
CA ILE A 271 15.71 8.53 8.37
C ILE A 271 17.22 8.84 8.39
N ASP A 272 17.79 9.13 9.57
CA ASP A 272 19.21 9.48 9.75
C ASP A 272 19.82 8.76 10.98
N PRO A 273 20.65 7.73 10.80
CA PRO A 273 21.32 7.09 11.93
C PRO A 273 22.24 8.05 12.70
N ILE A 274 22.87 9.04 12.04
CA ILE A 274 23.83 9.95 12.69
C ILE A 274 23.15 10.80 13.77
N GLN A 275 21.90 11.23 13.54
CA GLN A 275 21.15 12.03 14.50
C GLN A 275 20.22 11.22 15.40
N GLN A 276 19.71 10.07 14.94
CA GLN A 276 18.80 9.23 15.73
C GLN A 276 19.52 8.41 16.80
N TYR A 277 20.75 7.93 16.56
CA TYR A 277 21.48 7.16 17.58
C TYR A 277 21.80 7.96 18.86
N PRO A 278 22.28 9.23 18.81
CA PRO A 278 22.37 10.07 20.00
C PRO A 278 21.00 10.40 20.60
N GLY A 279 19.94 10.46 19.78
CA GLY A 279 18.56 10.72 20.21
C GLY A 279 18.02 9.72 21.23
N TYR A 280 18.44 8.45 21.21
CA TYR A 280 18.09 7.48 22.25
C TYR A 280 18.56 7.91 23.65
N VAL A 281 19.73 8.56 23.76
CA VAL A 281 20.27 9.04 25.05
C VAL A 281 19.51 10.28 25.53
N ASP A 282 19.28 11.23 24.63
CA ASP A 282 18.48 12.43 24.92
C ASP A 282 17.05 12.06 25.36
N PHE A 283 16.45 11.03 24.74
CA PHE A 283 15.13 10.50 25.08
C PHE A 283 15.13 9.72 26.40
N ALA A 284 16.12 8.85 26.63
CA ALA A 284 16.22 8.05 27.86
C ALA A 284 16.35 8.93 29.11
N TYR A 285 17.09 10.05 29.01
CA TYR A 285 17.18 11.04 30.07
C TYR A 285 15.92 11.93 30.19
N GLU A 286 15.34 12.44 29.09
CA GLU A 286 14.12 13.29 29.17
C GLU A 286 12.90 12.51 29.70
N LYS A 287 12.78 11.22 29.37
CA LYS A 287 11.74 10.32 29.90
C LYS A 287 12.05 9.76 31.30
N GLY A 288 13.28 9.94 31.79
CA GLY A 288 13.73 9.37 33.07
C GLY A 288 13.80 7.84 33.09
N LEU A 289 13.95 7.20 31.91
CA LEU A 289 14.14 5.76 31.77
C LEU A 289 15.48 5.34 32.38
N ILE A 290 16.53 6.10 32.07
CA ILE A 290 17.85 6.00 32.69
C ILE A 290 18.13 7.33 33.41
N LYS A 291 18.93 7.28 34.47
CA LYS A 291 19.25 8.45 35.30
C LYS A 291 20.75 8.72 35.29
N GLU A 292 21.12 9.98 35.08
CA GLU A 292 22.51 10.44 35.12
C GLU A 292 23.30 9.86 36.32
N GLY A 293 24.48 9.32 36.03
CA GLY A 293 25.44 8.83 37.03
C GLY A 293 25.16 7.43 37.61
N THR A 294 24.11 6.72 37.21
CA THR A 294 23.96 5.29 37.53
C THR A 294 24.86 4.40 36.65
N PRO A 295 25.04 3.10 36.95
CA PRO A 295 25.81 2.20 36.08
C PRO A 295 25.23 2.09 34.67
N GLU A 296 23.90 2.09 34.54
CA GLU A 296 23.18 1.97 33.27
C GLU A 296 23.42 3.22 32.39
N ALA A 297 23.49 4.40 33.01
CA ALA A 297 23.91 5.63 32.34
C ALA A 297 25.35 5.55 31.80
N GLN A 298 26.28 4.98 32.59
CA GLN A 298 27.68 4.83 32.17
C GLN A 298 27.83 3.83 31.02
N GLU A 299 27.01 2.77 30.99
CA GLU A 299 26.98 1.80 29.89
C GLU A 299 26.41 2.42 28.61
N MET A 300 25.29 3.16 28.72
CA MET A 300 24.67 3.89 27.61
C MET A 300 25.60 4.99 27.03
N GLU A 301 26.24 5.79 27.88
CA GLU A 301 27.22 6.80 27.46
C GLU A 301 28.46 6.17 26.81
N ALA A 302 28.91 5.01 27.31
CA ALA A 302 30.00 4.26 26.69
C ALA A 302 29.62 3.73 25.30
N ALA A 303 28.41 3.16 25.15
CA ALA A 303 27.89 2.73 23.85
C ALA A 303 27.81 3.91 22.86
N LEU A 304 27.30 5.06 23.29
CA LEU A 304 27.27 6.27 22.46
C LEU A 304 28.69 6.73 22.07
N ALA A 305 29.64 6.70 22.99
CA ALA A 305 31.04 7.06 22.72
C ALA A 305 31.81 6.04 21.85
N VAL A 306 31.26 4.83 21.62
CA VAL A 306 31.73 3.89 20.59
C VAL A 306 31.03 4.21 19.25
N CYS A 307 29.71 4.37 19.27
CA CYS A 307 28.91 4.76 18.09
C CYS A 307 29.43 6.03 17.41
N GLN A 308 29.76 7.08 18.18
CA GLN A 308 30.30 8.34 17.66
C GLN A 308 31.60 8.14 16.85
N LYS A 309 32.47 7.19 17.22
CA LYS A 309 33.69 6.86 16.47
C LYS A 309 33.41 6.09 15.18
N SER A 310 32.28 5.39 15.11
CA SER A 310 31.77 4.85 13.84
C SER A 310 31.17 5.95 12.96
N ILE A 311 30.44 6.90 13.56
CA ILE A 311 29.88 8.07 12.86
C ILE A 311 30.98 8.97 12.27
N GLU A 312 32.11 9.16 12.97
CA GLU A 312 33.28 9.94 12.48
C GLU A 312 33.84 9.44 11.13
N LYS A 313 33.55 8.19 10.73
CA LYS A 313 33.91 7.62 9.41
C LYS A 313 33.13 8.28 8.26
N TYR A 314 31.97 8.90 8.53
CA TYR A 314 30.99 9.35 7.54
C TYR A 314 30.81 10.87 7.52
N LEU A 315 31.86 11.58 7.08
CA LEU A 315 31.88 13.05 6.98
C LEU A 315 31.04 13.63 5.83
N ASP A 316 30.43 12.78 5.01
CA ASP A 316 29.65 13.14 3.82
C ASP A 316 28.25 12.52 3.92
N PRO A 317 27.20 13.32 4.22
CA PRO A 317 25.84 12.83 4.39
C PRO A 317 25.29 12.08 3.17
N SER A 318 25.81 12.32 1.97
CA SER A 318 25.43 11.57 0.76
C SER A 318 25.99 10.14 0.70
N LYS A 319 26.78 9.74 1.70
CA LYS A 319 27.44 8.43 1.83
C LYS A 319 27.29 7.79 3.21
N THR A 320 26.46 8.36 4.09
CA THR A 320 26.11 7.76 5.39
C THR A 320 25.34 6.46 5.15
N PRO A 321 25.81 5.28 5.60
CA PRO A 321 25.05 4.05 5.48
C PRO A 321 23.91 4.02 6.50
N ILE A 322 22.81 3.34 6.16
CA ILE A 322 21.61 3.23 7.00
C ILE A 322 21.89 2.45 8.29
N ASN A 323 22.80 1.48 8.24
CA ASN A 323 23.30 0.73 9.38
C ASN A 323 24.73 1.20 9.71
N ILE A 324 24.94 1.70 10.93
CA ILE A 324 26.28 2.11 11.41
C ILE A 324 26.79 1.12 12.47
N GLU A 325 28.02 0.66 12.26
CA GLU A 325 28.74 -0.29 13.12
C GLU A 325 28.75 0.15 14.60
N HIS A 326 28.50 -0.81 15.51
CA HIS A 326 28.30 -0.63 16.96
C HIS A 326 27.11 0.24 17.39
N CYS A 327 26.55 1.12 16.56
CA CYS A 327 25.55 2.09 17.02
C CYS A 327 24.24 1.49 17.53
N ARG A 328 23.85 0.28 17.08
CA ARG A 328 22.70 -0.45 17.64
C ARG A 328 22.80 -0.61 19.17
N GLN A 329 24.02 -0.78 19.70
CA GLN A 329 24.29 -0.92 21.14
C GLN A 329 23.79 0.28 21.97
N VAL A 330 23.65 1.46 21.37
CA VAL A 330 23.09 2.63 22.05
C VAL A 330 21.61 2.40 22.37
N MET A 331 20.82 1.92 21.40
CA MET A 331 19.42 1.54 21.64
C MET A 331 19.33 0.35 22.61
N ASP A 332 20.18 -0.67 22.42
CA ASP A 332 20.19 -1.87 23.25
C ASP A 332 20.44 -1.54 24.73
N SER A 333 21.38 -0.64 25.01
CA SER A 333 21.69 -0.15 26.36
C SER A 333 20.55 0.61 27.04
N VAL A 334 19.63 1.22 26.27
CA VAL A 334 18.47 1.94 26.81
C VAL A 334 17.37 0.97 27.28
N TYR A 335 17.08 -0.09 26.53
CA TYR A 335 15.99 -1.01 26.86
C TYR A 335 16.41 -2.25 27.67
N ALA A 336 17.69 -2.67 27.61
CA ALA A 336 18.18 -3.83 28.37
C ALA A 336 17.88 -3.77 29.89
N PRO A 337 18.03 -2.63 30.60
CA PRO A 337 17.70 -2.51 32.03
C PRO A 337 16.24 -2.81 32.39
N PHE A 338 15.32 -2.77 31.42
CA PHE A 338 13.89 -3.02 31.62
C PHE A 338 13.52 -4.51 31.49
N THR A 339 14.50 -5.39 31.31
CA THR A 339 14.30 -6.83 31.27
C THR A 339 14.16 -7.38 32.71
N GLN A 340 12.97 -7.83 33.09
CA GLN A 340 12.63 -8.22 34.46
C GLN A 340 11.78 -9.50 34.53
N GLU A 341 11.65 -10.10 35.72
CA GLU A 341 10.71 -11.20 35.96
C GLU A 341 9.41 -10.70 36.58
N LEU A 342 8.28 -11.06 35.98
CA LEU A 342 6.93 -10.68 36.39
C LEU A 342 6.06 -11.93 36.41
N ASN A 343 5.50 -12.28 37.58
CA ASN A 343 4.67 -13.47 37.78
C ASN A 343 5.34 -14.81 37.35
N GLY A 344 6.66 -14.91 37.42
CA GLY A 344 7.42 -16.09 36.98
C GLY A 344 7.66 -16.17 35.47
N LYS A 345 7.42 -15.08 34.73
CA LYS A 345 7.71 -14.94 33.30
C LYS A 345 8.70 -13.79 33.09
N LYS A 346 9.66 -13.96 32.17
CA LYS A 346 10.60 -12.89 31.80
C LYS A 346 9.92 -11.96 30.79
N VAL A 347 9.94 -10.66 31.09
CA VAL A 347 9.33 -9.58 30.29
C VAL A 347 10.35 -8.46 30.04
N CYS A 348 10.06 -7.59 29.10
CA CYS A 348 10.84 -6.40 28.74
C CYS A 348 9.90 -5.23 28.45
N MET A 349 10.46 -4.01 28.38
CA MET A 349 9.75 -2.85 27.83
C MET A 349 9.42 -3.08 26.34
N ASN A 350 8.26 -2.57 25.90
CA ASN A 350 7.91 -2.53 24.48
C ASN A 350 8.69 -1.42 23.78
N VAL A 351 9.45 -1.74 22.72
CA VAL A 351 10.24 -0.74 21.96
C VAL A 351 9.38 0.26 21.16
N TYR A 352 8.12 -0.06 20.92
CA TYR A 352 7.15 0.82 20.23
C TYR A 352 6.39 1.74 21.18
N ASP A 353 6.35 1.45 22.49
CA ASP A 353 5.73 2.29 23.52
C ASP A 353 6.34 2.01 24.90
N VAL A 354 7.14 2.95 25.41
CA VAL A 354 7.85 2.79 26.70
C VAL A 354 6.95 2.72 27.93
N ARG A 355 5.64 2.96 27.78
CA ARG A 355 4.63 2.78 28.82
C ARG A 355 4.20 1.31 28.97
N LEU A 356 4.50 0.47 27.99
CA LEU A 356 4.04 -0.91 27.88
C LEU A 356 5.16 -1.92 28.12
N VAL A 357 4.76 -3.15 28.49
CA VAL A 357 5.65 -4.30 28.66
C VAL A 357 5.16 -5.46 27.80
N ASP A 358 6.09 -6.25 27.30
CA ASP A 358 5.86 -7.44 26.47
C ASP A 358 6.76 -8.60 26.94
N ASP A 359 6.46 -9.80 26.47
CA ASP A 359 7.24 -11.00 26.72
C ASP A 359 8.68 -10.87 26.22
N TRP A 360 9.65 -11.37 26.99
CA TRP A 360 11.02 -11.51 26.49
C TRP A 360 11.15 -12.82 25.70
N PRO A 361 11.75 -12.84 24.49
CA PRO A 361 12.52 -11.77 23.84
C PRO A 361 11.74 -10.94 22.79
N ALA A 362 10.41 -10.97 22.78
CA ALA A 362 9.60 -10.25 21.79
C ALA A 362 9.64 -8.72 21.97
N CYS A 363 9.57 -8.22 23.21
CA CYS A 363 9.84 -6.82 23.58
C CYS A 363 9.13 -5.75 22.71
N GLY A 364 7.93 -6.05 22.23
CA GLY A 364 7.15 -5.23 21.30
C GLY A 364 6.58 -6.03 20.12
N MET A 365 7.23 -7.13 19.72
CA MET A 365 6.79 -7.93 18.56
C MET A 365 5.48 -8.73 18.76
N ASN A 366 4.82 -8.66 19.93
CA ASN A 366 3.45 -9.16 20.12
C ASN A 366 2.39 -8.04 20.15
N TRP A 367 2.79 -6.78 19.97
CA TRP A 367 1.92 -5.60 20.02
C TRP A 367 1.67 -5.06 18.59
N PRO A 368 0.51 -4.45 18.30
CA PRO A 368 -0.65 -4.22 19.17
C PRO A 368 -1.48 -5.49 19.45
N PRO A 369 -2.36 -5.51 20.47
CA PRO A 369 -3.16 -6.70 20.80
C PRO A 369 -3.99 -7.25 19.61
N ASP A 370 -4.53 -6.33 18.81
CA ASP A 370 -5.32 -6.56 17.59
C ASP A 370 -4.56 -7.35 16.51
N LEU A 371 -3.22 -7.35 16.53
CA LEU A 371 -2.36 -8.05 15.57
C LEU A 371 -2.68 -9.55 15.51
N SER A 372 -2.95 -10.17 16.65
CA SER A 372 -3.32 -11.59 16.75
C SER A 372 -4.61 -11.94 15.98
N ASP A 373 -5.55 -10.99 15.93
CA ASP A 373 -6.76 -11.07 15.12
C ASP A 373 -6.47 -10.74 13.64
N VAL A 374 -5.58 -9.80 13.33
CA VAL A 374 -5.15 -9.51 11.94
C VAL A 374 -4.52 -10.74 11.28
N TYR A 375 -3.59 -11.41 11.97
CA TYR A 375 -3.05 -12.72 11.56
C TYR A 375 -4.16 -13.77 11.33
N SER A 376 -5.19 -13.76 12.17
CA SER A 376 -6.31 -14.71 12.08
C SER A 376 -7.33 -14.35 10.99
N PHE A 377 -7.37 -13.09 10.55
CA PHE A 377 -8.23 -12.59 9.47
C PHE A 377 -7.58 -12.79 8.10
N LEU A 378 -6.36 -12.26 7.89
CA LEU A 378 -5.67 -12.27 6.59
C LEU A 378 -5.19 -13.66 6.15
N ARG A 379 -5.19 -14.65 7.04
CA ARG A 379 -4.92 -16.07 6.72
C ARG A 379 -6.16 -16.88 6.34
N ARG A 380 -7.35 -16.27 6.26
CA ARG A 380 -8.57 -16.98 5.82
C ARG A 380 -8.66 -17.04 4.30
N ASP A 381 -8.90 -18.22 3.74
CA ASP A 381 -9.14 -18.42 2.30
C ASP A 381 -10.22 -17.48 1.73
N ASP A 382 -11.29 -17.22 2.50
CA ASP A 382 -12.39 -16.35 2.10
C ASP A 382 -12.03 -14.84 2.13
N VAL A 383 -11.03 -14.44 2.91
CA VAL A 383 -10.45 -13.08 2.90
C VAL A 383 -9.45 -12.93 1.76
N VAL A 384 -8.52 -13.89 1.61
CA VAL A 384 -7.52 -13.91 0.52
C VAL A 384 -8.21 -13.90 -0.86
N ALA A 385 -9.31 -14.64 -1.01
CA ALA A 385 -10.13 -14.63 -2.22
C ALA A 385 -10.88 -13.30 -2.42
N ALA A 386 -11.47 -12.71 -1.37
CA ALA A 386 -12.17 -11.42 -1.47
C ALA A 386 -11.23 -10.23 -1.79
N LEU A 387 -9.96 -10.34 -1.41
CA LEU A 387 -8.90 -9.38 -1.71
C LEU A 387 -8.17 -9.64 -3.05
N HIS A 388 -8.55 -10.69 -3.80
CA HIS A 388 -7.89 -11.10 -5.06
C HIS A 388 -6.39 -11.43 -4.91
N ALA A 389 -5.97 -11.88 -3.71
CA ALA A 389 -4.57 -12.05 -3.31
C ALA A 389 -3.99 -13.47 -3.58
N THR A 390 -4.53 -14.20 -4.56
CA THR A 390 -4.39 -15.67 -4.69
C THR A 390 -3.10 -16.18 -5.36
N ALA A 391 -2.15 -15.32 -5.71
CA ALA A 391 -0.89 -15.71 -6.35
C ALA A 391 0.27 -15.97 -5.37
N LYS A 392 0.11 -15.63 -4.08
CA LYS A 392 1.06 -15.96 -3.02
C LYS A 392 0.61 -17.26 -2.33
N GLU A 393 1.41 -18.32 -2.46
CA GLU A 393 1.09 -19.64 -1.87
C GLU A 393 1.34 -19.72 -0.35
N THR A 394 2.15 -18.82 0.19
CA THR A 394 2.45 -18.73 1.63
C THR A 394 1.40 -17.90 2.36
N ALA A 395 0.94 -18.39 3.51
CA ALA A 395 0.05 -17.64 4.41
C ALA A 395 0.64 -16.27 4.79
N TRP A 396 -0.22 -15.25 4.95
CA TRP A 396 0.20 -13.90 5.30
C TRP A 396 1.05 -13.86 6.58
N VAL A 397 2.05 -12.99 6.56
CA VAL A 397 2.79 -12.52 7.74
C VAL A 397 2.82 -11.00 7.71
N GLU A 398 2.80 -10.40 8.89
CA GLU A 398 3.00 -8.97 9.13
C GLU A 398 4.35 -8.54 8.56
N CYS A 399 5.45 -8.99 9.17
CA CYS A 399 6.82 -8.72 8.73
C CYS A 399 7.48 -10.00 8.19
N ASP A 400 7.90 -9.98 6.92
CA ASP A 400 8.68 -11.07 6.33
C ASP A 400 10.19 -10.86 6.59
N ASN A 401 10.73 -11.61 7.56
CA ASN A 401 12.14 -11.56 7.92
C ASN A 401 13.09 -11.82 6.72
N LYS A 402 12.65 -12.57 5.69
CA LYS A 402 13.49 -12.78 4.50
C LYS A 402 13.68 -11.48 3.73
N VAL A 403 12.63 -10.66 3.59
CA VAL A 403 12.74 -9.33 2.96
C VAL A 403 13.77 -8.47 3.70
N SER A 404 13.71 -8.45 5.03
CA SER A 404 14.68 -7.72 5.86
C SER A 404 16.12 -8.24 5.72
N SER A 405 16.32 -9.56 5.69
CA SER A 405 17.66 -10.17 5.56
C SER A 405 18.31 -9.98 4.19
N GLU A 406 17.52 -9.93 3.11
CA GLU A 406 18.04 -9.78 1.75
C GLU A 406 18.27 -8.30 1.38
N LEU A 407 17.62 -7.35 2.07
CA LEU A 407 17.79 -5.91 1.86
C LEU A 407 19.11 -5.41 2.50
N HIS A 408 20.22 -5.75 1.85
CA HIS A 408 21.58 -5.57 2.36
C HIS A 408 22.05 -4.11 2.54
N LEU A 409 21.50 -3.15 1.77
CA LEU A 409 21.77 -1.71 1.90
C LEU A 409 23.28 -1.35 1.90
N LYS A 410 24.05 -1.97 1.00
CA LYS A 410 25.51 -1.79 0.89
C LYS A 410 25.88 -0.54 0.08
N HIS A 411 24.95 -0.01 -0.70
CA HIS A 411 25.18 1.12 -1.61
C HIS A 411 24.19 2.27 -1.42
N SER A 412 23.00 1.99 -0.88
CA SER A 412 21.97 2.99 -0.54
C SER A 412 22.38 3.84 0.68
N PRO A 413 22.69 5.15 0.53
CA PRO A 413 22.86 6.04 1.68
C PRO A 413 21.54 6.29 2.43
N ALA A 414 21.65 6.80 3.65
CA ALA A 414 20.51 7.20 4.47
C ALA A 414 19.67 8.30 3.78
N SER A 415 18.35 8.09 3.77
CA SER A 415 17.37 8.90 3.04
C SER A 415 17.35 10.38 3.40
N VAL A 416 17.87 10.77 4.57
CA VAL A 416 18.07 12.16 4.99
C VAL A 416 18.76 13.02 3.93
N GLY A 417 19.69 12.45 3.14
CA GLY A 417 20.39 13.15 2.07
C GLY A 417 19.50 13.57 0.89
N LEU A 418 18.32 12.99 0.72
CA LEU A 418 17.36 13.30 -0.34
C LEU A 418 16.38 14.40 0.06
N ILE A 419 16.10 14.56 1.35
CA ILE A 419 15.08 15.47 1.89
C ILE A 419 15.29 16.94 1.47
N PRO A 420 16.52 17.51 1.45
CA PRO A 420 16.74 18.86 0.95
C PRO A 420 16.36 19.03 -0.53
N GLY A 421 16.66 18.03 -1.38
CA GLY A 421 16.31 18.06 -2.80
C GLY A 421 14.81 17.98 -3.06
N ILE A 422 14.08 17.21 -2.24
CA ILE A 422 12.62 17.10 -2.27
C ILE A 422 11.98 18.45 -1.91
N LEU A 423 12.47 19.10 -0.84
CA LEU A 423 12.02 20.43 -0.42
C LEU A 423 12.35 21.51 -1.45
N GLU A 424 13.52 21.46 -2.07
CA GLU A 424 13.95 22.41 -3.11
C GLU A 424 13.26 22.20 -4.47
N ALA A 425 12.75 20.99 -4.74
CA ALA A 425 11.80 20.72 -5.81
C ALA A 425 10.37 21.24 -5.51
N GLY A 426 10.14 21.80 -4.32
CA GLY A 426 8.85 22.37 -3.92
C GLY A 426 7.85 21.36 -3.37
N VAL A 427 8.29 20.16 -2.98
CA VAL A 427 7.47 19.14 -2.32
C VAL A 427 7.54 19.33 -0.78
N PRO A 428 6.43 19.67 -0.10
CA PRO A 428 6.40 19.77 1.35
C PRO A 428 6.73 18.45 2.06
N VAL A 429 7.33 18.54 3.24
CA VAL A 429 7.65 17.39 4.08
C VAL A 429 6.99 17.58 5.44
N LEU A 430 6.27 16.57 5.91
CA LEU A 430 5.82 16.43 7.29
C LEU A 430 6.60 15.29 7.95
N MET A 431 7.29 15.58 9.04
CA MET A 431 7.72 14.57 10.01
C MET A 431 6.75 14.59 11.18
N PHE A 432 6.24 13.44 11.60
CA PHE A 432 5.45 13.33 12.81
C PHE A 432 5.99 12.25 13.74
N ALA A 433 5.80 12.42 15.04
CA ALA A 433 6.39 11.54 16.05
C ALA A 433 5.46 11.37 17.25
N GLY A 434 5.06 10.13 17.54
CA GLY A 434 4.46 9.75 18.81
C GLY A 434 5.45 9.95 19.96
N ALA A 435 4.99 10.57 21.04
CA ALA A 435 5.84 10.98 22.15
C ALA A 435 6.35 9.82 23.03
N GLU A 436 5.82 8.60 22.89
CA GLU A 436 6.12 7.46 23.76
C GLU A 436 6.88 6.33 23.04
N ASP A 437 7.12 6.47 21.74
CA ASP A 437 7.98 5.57 20.95
C ASP A 437 9.45 5.65 21.38
N LEU A 438 10.11 4.50 21.54
CA LEU A 438 11.57 4.42 21.70
C LEU A 438 12.28 4.23 20.36
N ILE A 439 11.87 3.24 19.56
CA ILE A 439 12.67 2.73 18.43
C ILE A 439 12.95 3.80 17.37
N CYS A 440 12.01 4.71 17.11
CA CYS A 440 12.21 5.91 16.28
C CYS A 440 11.74 7.19 17.00
N ASN A 441 12.10 7.28 18.28
CA ASN A 441 11.75 8.37 19.21
C ASN A 441 11.83 9.78 18.63
N TYR A 442 10.96 10.65 19.15
CA TYR A 442 10.87 12.05 18.74
C TYR A 442 12.16 12.86 18.93
N LYS A 443 13.08 12.46 19.83
CA LYS A 443 14.37 13.15 19.98
C LYS A 443 15.28 12.95 18.78
N GLY A 444 15.35 11.72 18.26
CA GLY A 444 16.04 11.48 17.00
C GLY A 444 15.51 12.35 15.84
N ILE A 445 14.18 12.53 15.79
CA ILE A 445 13.51 13.35 14.76
C ILE A 445 13.72 14.86 15.00
N GLU A 446 13.64 15.36 16.23
CA GLU A 446 14.00 16.73 16.59
C GLU A 446 15.45 17.04 16.17
N ARG A 447 16.39 16.13 16.46
CA ARG A 447 17.80 16.26 16.07
C ARG A 447 18.04 16.22 14.57
N ILE A 448 17.32 15.37 13.81
CA ILE A 448 17.34 15.39 12.34
C ILE A 448 17.01 16.80 11.85
N ILE A 449 15.88 17.33 12.30
CA ILE A 449 15.39 18.64 11.86
C ILE A 449 16.39 19.73 12.23
N GLU A 450 16.92 19.74 13.45
CA GLU A 450 17.91 20.71 13.92
C GLU A 450 19.20 20.76 13.10
N HIS A 451 19.62 19.64 12.50
CA HIS A 451 20.88 19.56 11.73
C HIS A 451 20.66 19.57 10.21
N LEU A 452 19.43 19.29 9.73
CA LEU A 452 19.09 19.31 8.31
C LEU A 452 19.26 20.72 7.73
N SER A 453 19.91 20.82 6.57
CA SER A 453 20.16 22.07 5.87
C SER A 453 19.56 22.02 4.47
N TRP A 454 18.67 22.98 4.18
CA TRP A 454 18.00 23.14 2.88
C TRP A 454 17.70 24.63 2.67
N GLY A 455 17.50 25.09 1.44
CA GLY A 455 16.98 26.44 1.19
C GLY A 455 17.78 27.59 1.83
N GLY A 456 19.09 27.42 2.02
CA GLY A 456 20.02 28.43 2.55
C GLY A 456 20.18 28.52 4.08
N GLU A 457 19.43 27.77 4.88
CA GLU A 457 19.53 27.77 6.36
C GLU A 457 19.39 26.36 6.95
N THR A 458 19.97 26.16 8.13
CA THR A 458 19.88 24.90 8.91
C THR A 458 18.71 24.97 9.90
N GLY A 459 17.97 23.87 10.05
CA GLY A 459 16.82 23.79 10.95
C GLY A 459 15.59 24.57 10.49
N LEU A 460 14.56 24.61 11.34
CA LEU A 460 13.34 25.39 11.08
C LEU A 460 13.55 26.92 11.26
N GLY A 461 14.77 27.35 11.57
CA GLY A 461 15.11 28.76 11.80
C GLY A 461 14.38 29.34 13.01
N ASN A 462 13.95 30.60 12.91
CA ASN A 462 13.19 31.28 13.97
C ASN A 462 11.68 30.95 13.98
N ALA A 463 11.25 29.81 13.41
CA ALA A 463 9.85 29.43 13.38
C ALA A 463 9.35 29.05 14.79
N THR A 464 8.23 29.61 15.23
CA THR A 464 7.63 29.32 16.54
C THR A 464 7.13 27.87 16.59
N MET A 465 7.54 27.11 17.62
CA MET A 465 6.87 25.87 18.01
C MET A 465 5.51 26.23 18.62
N ASN A 466 4.42 25.78 18.02
CA ASN A 466 3.06 26.11 18.46
C ASN A 466 2.44 24.94 19.21
N GLU A 467 1.62 25.23 20.21
CA GLU A 467 0.77 24.22 20.83
C GLU A 467 -0.38 23.86 19.89
N TRP A 468 -0.71 22.56 19.84
CA TRP A 468 -1.78 22.01 19.02
C TRP A 468 -2.89 21.45 19.92
N TYR A 469 -4.10 21.97 19.73
CA TYR A 469 -5.30 21.62 20.47
C TYR A 469 -6.36 21.02 19.55
N LEU A 470 -7.07 20.00 20.04
CA LEU A 470 -8.27 19.42 19.43
C LEU A 470 -9.36 19.35 20.52
N ASN A 471 -10.51 19.98 20.31
CA ASN A 471 -11.58 20.12 21.31
C ASN A 471 -11.06 20.67 22.67
N ASP A 472 -10.30 21.76 22.61
CA ASP A 472 -9.63 22.41 23.75
C ASP A 472 -8.67 21.51 24.57
N THR A 473 -8.45 20.27 24.14
CA THR A 473 -7.47 19.32 24.69
C THR A 473 -6.16 19.45 23.93
N GLN A 474 -5.03 19.61 24.63
CA GLN A 474 -3.72 19.68 23.98
C GLN A 474 -3.30 18.27 23.52
N VAL A 475 -3.15 18.09 22.21
CA VAL A 475 -2.81 16.80 21.58
C VAL A 475 -1.35 16.72 21.13
N GLY A 476 -0.65 17.85 21.09
CA GLY A 476 0.75 17.89 20.70
C GLY A 476 1.32 19.29 20.49
N THR A 477 2.40 19.36 19.72
CA THR A 477 3.01 20.60 19.24
C THR A 477 3.32 20.53 17.76
N TRP A 478 3.20 21.66 17.05
CA TRP A 478 3.40 21.78 15.61
C TRP A 478 4.28 22.97 15.25
N GLN A 479 5.26 22.76 14.37
CA GLN A 479 6.18 23.78 13.85
C GLN A 479 6.31 23.62 12.33
N SER A 480 6.27 24.72 11.57
CA SER A 480 6.48 24.70 10.12
C SER A 480 7.44 25.80 9.68
N SER A 481 8.32 25.48 8.74
CA SER A 481 9.24 26.45 8.13
C SER A 481 9.71 25.94 6.77
N ARG A 482 9.67 26.80 5.75
CA ARG A 482 10.36 26.58 4.45
C ARG A 482 10.04 25.21 3.81
N GLY A 483 8.77 24.80 3.83
CA GLY A 483 8.27 23.54 3.26
C GLY A 483 8.32 22.33 4.21
N MET A 484 9.15 22.37 5.26
CA MET A 484 9.16 21.36 6.32
C MET A 484 8.11 21.68 7.38
N SER A 485 7.47 20.63 7.91
CA SER A 485 6.59 20.67 9.09
C SER A 485 6.94 19.53 10.04
N TYR A 486 6.83 19.79 11.33
CA TYR A 486 7.06 18.81 12.40
C TYR A 486 5.88 18.80 13.36
N ALA A 487 5.36 17.62 13.67
CA ALA A 487 4.28 17.40 14.62
C ALA A 487 4.68 16.36 15.69
N LYS A 488 4.85 16.78 16.94
CA LYS A 488 5.00 15.87 18.08
C LYS A 488 3.64 15.60 18.69
N ILE A 489 3.28 14.33 18.85
CA ILE A 489 1.93 13.90 19.22
C ILE A 489 1.98 13.21 20.59
N TYR A 490 1.22 13.73 21.55
CA TYR A 490 1.32 13.31 22.94
C TYR A 490 0.63 11.95 23.18
N ALA A 491 1.14 11.20 24.16
CA ALA A 491 0.56 9.94 24.63
C ALA A 491 0.32 8.86 23.55
N SER A 492 1.15 8.84 22.50
CA SER A 492 1.09 7.87 21.40
C SER A 492 2.43 7.16 21.16
N SER A 493 2.32 5.93 20.67
CA SER A 493 3.37 4.96 20.36
C SER A 493 4.06 5.24 19.02
N HIS A 494 4.78 4.24 18.50
CA HIS A 494 5.28 4.19 17.13
C HIS A 494 4.15 4.32 16.09
N MET A 495 3.09 3.51 16.21
CA MET A 495 1.92 3.51 15.33
C MET A 495 0.92 4.59 15.77
N VAL A 496 1.23 5.87 15.52
CA VAL A 496 0.40 7.00 15.99
C VAL A 496 -1.06 6.92 15.51
N GLY A 497 -1.32 6.27 14.37
CA GLY A 497 -2.67 6.03 13.86
C GLY A 497 -3.47 4.99 14.66
N PHE A 498 -2.81 4.11 15.41
CA PHE A 498 -3.46 3.16 16.32
C PHE A 498 -3.95 3.85 17.60
N ASP A 499 -3.10 4.63 18.29
CA ASP A 499 -3.46 5.29 19.55
C ASP A 499 -4.51 6.41 19.37
N VAL A 500 -4.30 7.28 18.38
CA VAL A 500 -5.00 8.57 18.27
C VAL A 500 -5.46 8.89 16.83
N PRO A 501 -6.27 8.02 16.19
CA PRO A 501 -6.67 8.17 14.78
C PRO A 501 -7.32 9.52 14.45
N HIS A 502 -8.15 10.08 15.34
CA HIS A 502 -8.74 11.41 15.13
C HIS A 502 -7.71 12.55 15.14
N VAL A 503 -6.58 12.38 15.83
CA VAL A 503 -5.48 13.36 15.87
C VAL A 503 -4.63 13.24 14.60
N THR A 504 -4.32 12.03 14.13
CA THR A 504 -3.61 11.86 12.84
C THR A 504 -4.49 12.26 11.64
N ASN A 505 -5.82 12.13 11.75
CA ASN A 505 -6.76 12.69 10.77
C ASN A 505 -6.63 14.23 10.70
N ASP A 506 -6.71 14.93 11.83
CA ASP A 506 -6.54 16.39 11.88
C ASP A 506 -5.14 16.84 11.42
N MET A 507 -4.10 16.05 11.70
CA MET A 507 -2.75 16.24 11.19
C MET A 507 -2.70 16.22 9.66
N ILE A 508 -3.21 15.14 9.03
CA ILE A 508 -3.05 14.94 7.58
C ILE A 508 -3.95 15.89 6.78
N ILE A 509 -5.17 16.20 7.25
CA ILE A 509 -6.05 17.16 6.58
C ILE A 509 -5.50 18.59 6.68
N ARG A 510 -4.77 18.93 7.76
CA ARG A 510 -4.06 20.20 7.90
C ARG A 510 -2.83 20.27 6.99
N PHE A 511 -2.09 19.16 6.81
CA PHE A 511 -0.96 19.05 5.87
C PHE A 511 -1.38 19.11 4.39
N MET A 512 -2.44 18.39 4.01
CA MET A 512 -2.98 18.38 2.63
C MET A 512 -3.85 19.62 2.29
N ASP A 513 -3.90 20.60 3.19
CA ASP A 513 -4.74 21.80 3.17
C ASP A 513 -6.19 21.55 2.72
N VAL A 514 -6.88 20.66 3.45
CA VAL A 514 -8.28 20.30 3.18
C VAL A 514 -9.21 21.40 3.68
N ASP A 515 -9.98 22.00 2.76
CA ASP A 515 -11.01 22.98 3.09
C ASP A 515 -12.31 22.30 3.51
N ILE A 516 -12.44 22.07 4.82
CA ILE A 516 -13.64 21.52 5.46
C ILE A 516 -14.85 22.46 5.37
N SER A 517 -14.66 23.76 5.12
CA SER A 517 -15.79 24.71 5.02
C SER A 517 -16.70 24.45 3.81
N LEU A 518 -16.20 23.69 2.83
CA LEU A 518 -16.94 23.26 1.64
C LEU A 518 -17.95 22.13 1.90
N LEU A 519 -17.98 21.54 3.10
CA LEU A 519 -18.79 20.37 3.44
C LEU A 519 -20.18 20.77 3.98
N PRO A 520 -21.27 20.56 3.23
CA PRO A 520 -22.60 20.99 3.66
C PRO A 520 -23.16 20.11 4.79
N GLY A 521 -23.72 20.75 5.81
CA GLY A 521 -24.48 20.09 6.88
C GLY A 521 -23.66 19.57 8.07
N MET A 522 -22.36 19.87 8.16
CA MET A 522 -21.50 19.41 9.24
C MET A 522 -21.76 20.19 10.55
N THR A 523 -22.57 19.61 11.45
CA THR A 523 -22.92 20.19 12.76
C THR A 523 -22.13 19.61 13.95
N ALA A 524 -21.30 18.59 13.73
CA ALA A 524 -20.33 18.10 14.72
C ALA A 524 -18.97 18.78 14.49
N LEU A 525 -18.90 20.05 14.88
CA LEU A 525 -17.72 20.90 14.74
C LEU A 525 -16.77 20.70 15.92
N SER A 526 -15.57 20.16 15.67
CA SER A 526 -14.47 20.25 16.62
C SER A 526 -13.63 21.48 16.34
N SER A 527 -13.16 22.16 17.40
CA SER A 527 -12.07 23.12 17.28
C SER A 527 -10.75 22.36 17.08
N SER A 528 -9.99 22.70 16.04
CA SER A 528 -8.57 22.36 15.96
C SER A 528 -7.75 23.62 15.80
N ARG A 529 -6.81 23.85 16.72
CA ARG A 529 -6.00 25.08 16.75
C ARG A 529 -4.53 24.74 16.83
N VAL A 530 -3.73 25.33 15.95
CA VAL A 530 -2.26 25.34 16.01
C VAL A 530 -1.80 26.78 16.19
N GLY A 531 -1.39 27.16 17.40
CA GLY A 531 -1.06 28.55 17.72
C GLY A 531 -2.27 29.48 17.51
N GLU A 532 -2.16 30.45 16.59
CA GLU A 532 -3.27 31.31 16.17
C GLU A 532 -4.09 30.74 14.98
N SER A 533 -3.70 29.57 14.44
CA SER A 533 -4.36 28.93 13.28
C SER A 533 -5.49 28.00 13.70
N ASP A 534 -6.66 28.59 13.96
CA ASP A 534 -7.94 27.88 14.09
C ASP A 534 -8.36 27.24 12.76
N ARG A 535 -8.83 25.99 12.83
CA ARG A 535 -9.56 25.25 11.79
C ARG A 535 -10.73 24.50 12.43
N ILE A 536 -11.69 24.11 11.58
CA ILE A 536 -12.70 23.11 11.94
C ILE A 536 -12.07 21.73 11.74
N ALA A 537 -12.09 20.91 12.78
CA ALA A 537 -11.85 19.47 12.71
C ALA A 537 -13.18 18.70 12.80
N LEU A 538 -13.14 17.42 12.47
CA LEU A 538 -14.29 16.52 12.62
C LEU A 538 -14.21 15.72 13.92
N THR A 539 -15.30 15.69 14.67
CA THR A 539 -15.64 14.55 15.55
C THR A 539 -16.90 13.90 15.02
N ILE A 540 -16.78 12.72 14.42
CA ILE A 540 -17.92 12.04 13.80
C ILE A 540 -18.66 11.23 14.87
N GLY A 541 -19.40 11.95 15.71
CA GLY A 541 -20.39 11.34 16.58
C GLY A 541 -21.46 10.64 15.74
N SER A 542 -21.78 9.39 16.07
CA SER A 542 -22.68 8.52 15.29
C SER A 542 -24.09 9.09 15.05
N THR A 543 -24.50 10.09 15.83
CA THR A 543 -25.78 10.82 15.70
C THR A 543 -25.75 11.99 14.71
N ALA A 544 -24.58 12.45 14.25
CA ALA A 544 -24.44 13.62 13.38
C ALA A 544 -24.58 13.30 11.87
N LEU A 545 -24.45 12.03 11.47
CA LEU A 545 -24.33 11.62 10.06
C LEU A 545 -25.63 11.71 9.23
N ALA A 546 -26.78 12.03 9.83
CA ALA A 546 -28.09 11.93 9.17
C ALA A 546 -28.36 12.99 8.07
N GLY A 547 -27.49 13.99 7.88
CA GLY A 547 -27.73 15.15 6.99
C GLY A 547 -26.63 15.51 5.98
N VAL A 548 -25.48 14.85 6.01
CA VAL A 548 -24.34 15.16 5.11
C VAL A 548 -24.44 14.30 3.84
N PRO A 549 -24.23 14.86 2.63
CA PRO A 549 -24.17 14.07 1.40
C PRO A 549 -22.88 13.25 1.34
N LEU A 550 -22.94 12.04 1.90
CA LEU A 550 -22.00 10.95 1.60
C LEU A 550 -22.01 10.65 0.09
N PHE A 551 -20.89 10.20 -0.46
CA PHE A 551 -20.89 9.53 -1.76
C PHE A 551 -21.71 8.23 -1.65
N LYS A 552 -22.97 8.27 -2.09
CA LYS A 552 -23.74 7.04 -2.35
C LYS A 552 -23.05 6.27 -3.47
N GLY A 553 -22.74 4.99 -3.26
CA GLY A 553 -22.30 4.12 -4.35
C GLY A 553 -23.38 4.00 -5.42
N GLY A 554 -23.12 4.60 -6.59
CA GLY A 554 -24.02 4.64 -7.74
C GLY A 554 -23.89 5.96 -8.50
N SER A 555 -23.64 5.88 -9.81
CA SER A 555 -23.51 7.00 -10.74
C SER A 555 -22.59 8.15 -10.29
N THR A 556 -21.29 8.03 -10.59
CA THR A 556 -20.49 9.22 -10.91
C THR A 556 -21.03 9.86 -12.20
N ASP A 557 -20.70 11.13 -12.49
CA ASP A 557 -21.14 11.83 -13.71
C ASP A 557 -20.78 11.11 -15.02
N TRP A 558 -19.87 10.12 -14.98
CA TRP A 558 -19.63 9.22 -16.10
C TRP A 558 -20.90 8.49 -16.57
N GLU A 559 -21.81 8.10 -15.68
CA GLU A 559 -23.09 7.52 -16.10
C GLU A 559 -24.01 8.55 -16.77
N ALA A 560 -23.98 9.82 -16.34
CA ALA A 560 -24.70 10.89 -17.03
C ALA A 560 -24.13 11.12 -18.45
N TRP A 561 -22.80 11.11 -18.59
CA TRP A 561 -22.12 11.21 -19.88
C TRP A 561 -22.30 9.96 -20.77
N TYR A 562 -22.32 8.76 -20.19
CA TYR A 562 -22.54 7.51 -20.92
C TYR A 562 -24.00 7.35 -21.36
N ASN A 563 -24.96 7.75 -20.52
CA ASN A 563 -26.38 7.81 -20.90
C ASN A 563 -26.65 8.94 -21.90
N ALA A 564 -26.01 10.11 -21.78
CA ALA A 564 -26.09 11.17 -22.80
C ALA A 564 -25.45 10.74 -24.13
N GLY A 565 -24.28 10.10 -24.08
CA GLY A 565 -23.55 9.60 -25.25
C GLY A 565 -24.28 8.47 -25.97
N SER A 566 -24.85 7.51 -25.22
CA SER A 566 -25.67 6.44 -25.79
C SER A 566 -27.04 6.92 -26.26
N ALA A 567 -27.68 7.88 -25.57
CA ALA A 567 -28.89 8.55 -26.08
C ALA A 567 -28.59 9.34 -27.37
N PHE A 568 -27.44 10.00 -27.47
CA PHE A 568 -26.99 10.67 -28.70
C PHE A 568 -26.68 9.67 -29.81
N LEU A 569 -26.08 8.52 -29.49
CA LEU A 569 -25.86 7.41 -30.44
C LEU A 569 -27.20 6.85 -30.96
N ILE A 570 -28.16 6.60 -30.07
CA ILE A 570 -29.52 6.16 -30.40
C ILE A 570 -30.23 7.21 -31.27
N LEU A 571 -30.12 8.49 -30.92
CA LEU A 571 -30.68 9.60 -31.71
C LEU A 571 -30.06 9.64 -33.12
N MET A 572 -28.74 9.48 -33.23
CA MET A 572 -28.03 9.41 -34.52
C MET A 572 -28.41 8.18 -35.34
N ILE A 573 -28.64 7.02 -34.70
CA ILE A 573 -29.17 5.81 -35.35
C ILE A 573 -30.60 6.05 -35.86
N LEU A 574 -31.48 6.67 -35.05
CA LEU A 574 -32.85 7.00 -35.44
C LEU A 574 -32.89 8.02 -36.59
N ILE A 575 -32.08 9.08 -36.53
CA ILE A 575 -31.89 10.03 -37.63
C ILE A 575 -31.39 9.32 -38.88
N SER A 576 -30.43 8.39 -38.75
CA SER A 576 -29.91 7.61 -39.87
C SER A 576 -30.98 6.72 -40.51
N ILE A 577 -31.82 6.06 -39.71
CA ILE A 577 -32.96 5.24 -40.18
C ILE A 577 -33.99 6.10 -40.93
N VAL A 578 -34.34 7.27 -40.38
CA VAL A 578 -35.27 8.22 -41.02
C VAL A 578 -34.68 8.78 -42.33
N ALA A 579 -33.39 9.12 -42.35
CA ALA A 579 -32.69 9.56 -43.55
C ALA A 579 -32.65 8.44 -44.62
N LEU A 580 -32.40 7.18 -44.22
CA LEU A 580 -32.45 6.03 -45.12
C LEU A 580 -33.85 5.83 -45.70
N TYR A 581 -34.89 5.92 -44.87
CA TYR A 581 -36.29 5.83 -45.29
C TYR A 581 -36.62 6.90 -46.35
N PHE A 582 -36.27 8.17 -46.10
CA PHE A 582 -36.50 9.24 -47.08
C PHE A 582 -35.63 9.09 -48.34
N TYR A 583 -34.39 8.62 -48.22
CA TYR A 583 -33.52 8.31 -49.35
C TYR A 583 -34.14 7.23 -50.25
N PHE A 584 -34.56 6.09 -49.69
CA PHE A 584 -35.20 5.02 -50.45
C PHE A 584 -36.58 5.41 -50.98
N ARG A 585 -37.39 6.16 -50.23
CA ARG A 585 -38.68 6.71 -50.69
C ARG A 585 -38.49 7.66 -51.88
N ARG A 586 -37.49 8.54 -51.84
CA ARG A 586 -37.12 9.45 -52.96
C ARG A 586 -36.57 8.66 -54.16
N ARG A 587 -35.73 7.65 -53.94
CA ARG A 587 -35.17 6.79 -55.01
C ARG A 587 -36.24 5.91 -55.66
N GLY A 588 -37.24 5.45 -54.89
CA GLY A 588 -38.43 4.77 -55.39
C GLY A 588 -39.33 5.69 -56.23
N HIS A 589 -39.50 6.95 -55.80
CA HIS A 589 -40.23 7.96 -56.59
C HIS A 589 -39.53 8.25 -57.93
N ILE A 590 -38.19 8.35 -57.92
CA ILE A 590 -37.36 8.54 -59.13
C ILE A 590 -37.42 7.32 -60.06
N ARG A 591 -37.51 6.09 -59.52
CA ARG A 591 -37.76 4.89 -60.36
C ARG A 591 -39.16 4.89 -60.98
N ARG A 592 -40.18 5.44 -60.31
CA ARG A 592 -41.54 5.59 -60.88
C ARG A 592 -41.66 6.72 -61.91
N THR A 593 -40.80 7.74 -61.88
CA THR A 593 -40.80 8.83 -62.89
C THR A 593 -39.76 8.66 -64.01
N ARG A 594 -38.99 7.57 -64.02
CA ARG A 594 -37.96 7.29 -65.04
C ARG A 594 -38.01 5.85 -65.57
N GLY A 595 -39.23 5.37 -65.80
CA GLY A 595 -39.55 4.02 -66.31
C GLY A 595 -40.78 4.03 -67.22
N GLY A 596 -40.83 4.96 -68.19
CA GLY A 596 -41.85 4.94 -69.25
C GLY A 596 -41.49 3.95 -70.35
N ALA A 597 -42.52 3.44 -71.04
CA ALA A 597 -42.45 2.52 -72.18
C ALA A 597 -41.93 1.09 -71.89
N LEU A 598 -42.80 0.25 -71.32
CA LEU A 598 -43.30 -0.94 -72.02
C LEU A 598 -44.56 -1.49 -71.31
N GLY A 599 -45.67 -1.61 -72.03
CA GLY A 599 -46.82 -2.46 -71.66
C GLY A 599 -46.72 -3.81 -72.36
N LEU A 600 -47.62 -4.79 -72.23
CA LEU A 600 -48.90 -5.03 -71.51
C LEU A 600 -49.02 -6.58 -71.40
N PRO A 601 -50.09 -7.22 -70.87
CA PRO A 601 -51.32 -6.69 -70.27
C PRO A 601 -51.51 -7.12 -68.80
N ARG A 602 -52.73 -6.93 -68.31
CA ARG A 602 -53.27 -7.34 -67.00
C ARG A 602 -54.53 -8.17 -67.27
N GLU A 603 -54.78 -9.18 -66.44
CA GLU A 603 -56.06 -9.88 -66.36
C GLU A 603 -56.51 -9.94 -64.89
N ASP A 604 -57.80 -10.14 -64.64
CA ASP A 604 -58.43 -9.85 -63.35
C ASP A 604 -58.74 -11.11 -62.50
N GLY A 605 -58.97 -10.90 -61.21
CA GLY A 605 -59.32 -11.95 -60.24
C GLY A 605 -59.68 -11.34 -58.89
N ASP A 606 -60.97 -11.37 -58.55
CA ASP A 606 -61.56 -10.67 -57.40
C ASP A 606 -61.80 -11.61 -56.20
N ALA A 607 -61.62 -11.11 -54.97
CA ALA A 607 -62.07 -11.73 -53.72
C ALA A 607 -61.96 -10.78 -52.51
N SER A 608 -63.07 -10.60 -51.79
CA SER A 608 -63.14 -10.09 -50.42
C SER A 608 -62.60 -11.14 -49.41
N GLU A 609 -62.32 -10.88 -48.12
CA GLU A 609 -63.13 -10.24 -47.08
C GLU A 609 -62.30 -9.54 -45.95
N ARG A 610 -62.95 -9.20 -44.81
CA ARG A 610 -62.40 -8.42 -43.69
C ARG A 610 -62.82 -9.00 -42.33
N ILE A 611 -62.00 -8.76 -41.29
CA ILE A 611 -62.39 -8.65 -39.84
C ILE A 611 -62.81 -10.01 -39.20
N PRO A 612 -62.77 -10.22 -37.85
CA PRO A 612 -62.50 -9.32 -36.72
C PRO A 612 -61.33 -9.69 -35.78
N LEU A 613 -61.13 -8.83 -34.77
CA LEU A 613 -60.48 -9.14 -33.48
C LEU A 613 -61.54 -9.37 -32.39
N GLY A 614 -61.23 -10.26 -31.44
CA GLY A 614 -61.98 -10.52 -30.20
C GLY A 614 -62.03 -12.03 -29.87
N SER A 615 -62.40 -12.50 -28.68
CA SER A 615 -62.53 -11.95 -27.32
C SER A 615 -63.33 -12.97 -26.49
N GLN A 616 -63.03 -13.13 -25.19
CA GLN A 616 -63.57 -14.17 -24.28
C GLN A 616 -63.06 -15.60 -24.60
N GLN A 617 -62.69 -16.49 -23.65
CA GLN A 617 -62.99 -16.69 -22.22
C GLN A 617 -64.26 -17.52 -21.95
N VAL A 618 -64.09 -18.83 -21.83
CA VAL A 618 -64.96 -19.79 -21.12
C VAL A 618 -64.04 -20.78 -20.37
N GLU A 619 -64.58 -21.44 -19.35
CA GLU A 619 -63.91 -22.19 -18.27
C GLU A 619 -64.47 -23.64 -18.21
N LEU A 620 -63.99 -24.48 -17.27
CA LEU A 620 -64.56 -25.80 -16.88
C LEU A 620 -64.31 -26.95 -17.90
N ASP A 621 -64.25 -28.25 -17.53
CA ASP A 621 -64.46 -28.92 -16.23
C ASP A 621 -63.69 -30.26 -16.07
N ASP A 622 -63.79 -30.89 -14.90
CA ASP A 622 -63.11 -32.13 -14.42
C ASP A 622 -63.33 -33.45 -15.20
N ILE A 623 -62.35 -34.38 -15.10
CA ILE A 623 -62.57 -35.84 -14.94
C ILE A 623 -61.53 -36.44 -13.97
N GLU A 624 -61.97 -37.29 -13.02
CA GLU A 624 -61.14 -37.89 -11.94
C GLU A 624 -60.73 -39.38 -12.15
N ARG A 625 -59.65 -39.78 -11.44
CA ARG A 625 -59.44 -41.04 -10.65
C ARG A 625 -59.64 -42.45 -11.29
N ALA A 626 -58.54 -43.24 -11.31
CA ALA A 626 -58.38 -44.63 -10.80
C ALA A 626 -56.89 -45.08 -10.95
N GLU A 627 -56.15 -45.72 -10.02
CA GLU A 627 -56.37 -46.92 -9.16
C GLU A 627 -56.30 -48.27 -9.95
N ARG A 628 -55.65 -49.38 -9.53
CA ARG A 628 -54.70 -49.76 -8.43
C ARG A 628 -54.12 -51.20 -8.72
N TYR A 629 -53.33 -51.79 -7.80
CA TYR A 629 -52.80 -53.19 -7.68
C TYR A 629 -51.41 -53.50 -8.32
N GLY A 630 -50.52 -54.31 -7.71
CA GLY A 630 -50.51 -54.92 -6.35
C GLY A 630 -49.42 -56.02 -6.13
N ASP A 631 -49.06 -56.32 -4.86
CA ASP A 631 -48.22 -57.44 -4.29
C ASP A 631 -46.80 -57.73 -4.86
N GLY A 632 -45.81 -58.37 -4.21
CA GLY A 632 -45.60 -59.01 -2.87
C GLY A 632 -44.43 -60.04 -2.98
N ASP A 633 -43.72 -60.59 -1.97
CA ASP A 633 -43.56 -60.37 -0.50
C ASP A 633 -42.27 -61.15 0.01
N ALA A 634 -41.91 -61.03 1.31
CA ALA A 634 -41.06 -61.92 2.15
C ALA A 634 -39.50 -61.84 2.08
N GLY A 635 -38.82 -61.87 3.25
CA GLY A 635 -37.34 -61.82 3.34
C GLY A 635 -36.67 -61.78 4.75
N PHE A 636 -37.02 -62.68 5.67
CA PHE A 636 -36.50 -62.85 7.06
C PHE A 636 -35.03 -62.47 7.41
N GLY A 637 -34.82 -61.92 8.62
CA GLY A 637 -33.83 -62.49 9.58
C GLY A 637 -32.76 -61.56 10.21
N PRO A 638 -32.51 -61.58 11.55
CA PRO A 638 -31.61 -60.64 12.23
C PRO A 638 -30.44 -61.26 13.05
N ARG A 639 -29.51 -60.43 13.56
CA ARG A 639 -28.62 -60.80 14.70
C ARG A 639 -28.21 -59.61 15.60
N LYS A 640 -27.89 -59.88 16.87
CA LYS A 640 -27.51 -58.93 17.94
C LYS A 640 -26.17 -59.32 18.61
N GLY A 641 -25.46 -58.34 19.19
CA GLY A 641 -24.39 -58.51 20.21
C GLY A 641 -23.32 -57.41 20.08
N LYS A 642 -23.02 -56.49 21.02
CA LYS A 642 -22.81 -56.45 22.50
C LYS A 642 -21.44 -56.96 23.00
N GLY A 643 -20.68 -56.04 23.60
CA GLY A 643 -19.43 -56.22 24.37
C GLY A 643 -18.57 -54.94 24.26
N LYS A 644 -18.51 -53.95 25.17
CA LYS A 644 -18.65 -53.79 26.63
C LYS A 644 -17.31 -53.92 27.41
N GLY A 645 -16.81 -52.78 27.92
CA GLY A 645 -15.72 -52.67 28.91
C GLY A 645 -14.36 -52.31 28.28
N LYS A 646 -13.54 -51.42 28.87
CA LYS A 646 -13.46 -50.94 30.26
C LYS A 646 -13.14 -49.44 30.35
N ALA A 647 -13.36 -48.85 31.52
CA ALA A 647 -12.68 -47.61 31.94
C ALA A 647 -11.45 -47.95 32.79
N GLY A 648 -10.51 -47.02 32.88
CA GLY A 648 -9.36 -46.97 33.79
C GLY A 648 -8.93 -45.52 33.94
N SER A 649 -8.48 -45.12 35.12
CA SER A 649 -8.23 -43.74 35.53
C SER A 649 -6.79 -43.50 35.97
N ASP A 650 -6.50 -42.22 36.20
CA ASP A 650 -5.46 -41.66 37.06
C ASP A 650 -4.03 -41.47 36.52
N ASP A 651 -3.57 -40.23 36.75
CA ASP A 651 -2.23 -39.71 37.04
C ASP A 651 -1.05 -39.84 36.06
N GLY A 652 -0.45 -38.68 35.75
CA GLY A 652 0.85 -38.53 35.07
C GLY A 652 1.13 -37.11 34.57
N PHE A 653 1.99 -36.36 35.25
CA PHE A 653 2.65 -35.17 34.69
C PHE A 653 3.76 -35.61 33.71
N GLU A 654 4.01 -34.85 32.63
CA GLU A 654 5.24 -34.02 32.46
C GLU A 654 5.27 -33.27 31.10
N ASN A 655 6.20 -32.31 30.98
CA ASN A 655 6.57 -31.61 29.73
C ASN A 655 7.06 -32.62 28.66
N ASP A 656 7.04 -32.34 27.36
CA ASP A 656 7.80 -31.28 26.66
C ASP A 656 7.40 -31.24 25.16
N GLY A 657 7.94 -30.31 24.37
CA GLY A 657 7.87 -30.35 22.89
C GLY A 657 7.21 -29.15 22.22
N ARG A 658 7.60 -27.92 22.57
CA ARG A 658 7.50 -26.77 21.66
C ARG A 658 8.89 -26.40 21.16
N GLU A 659 9.17 -26.64 19.88
CA GLU A 659 10.40 -26.16 19.25
C GLU A 659 10.41 -24.62 19.24
N VAL A 660 11.48 -24.04 19.78
CA VAL A 660 11.71 -22.59 19.79
C VAL A 660 12.46 -22.23 18.49
N VAL A 661 11.73 -21.73 17.50
CA VAL A 661 12.28 -21.37 16.18
C VAL A 661 12.75 -19.90 16.17
N PHE A 662 13.71 -19.58 17.04
CA PHE A 662 14.55 -18.39 16.95
C PHE A 662 15.90 -18.67 17.60
N SER A 663 16.94 -18.85 16.77
CA SER A 663 18.33 -18.68 17.20
C SER A 663 18.78 -17.32 16.72
N LEU A 664 19.39 -16.53 17.60
CA LEU A 664 20.25 -15.44 17.17
C LEU A 664 21.48 -16.06 16.49
N GLY A 665 21.99 -15.39 15.46
CA GLY A 665 23.17 -15.83 14.72
C GLY A 665 24.40 -15.11 15.24
N ASP A 666 25.17 -15.77 16.10
CA ASP A 666 26.51 -15.33 16.46
C ASP A 666 27.47 -15.72 15.31
N GLU A 667 27.96 -14.73 14.55
CA GLU A 667 29.03 -14.93 13.57
C GLU A 667 30.39 -14.77 14.25
N ASP A 668 30.93 -15.88 14.79
CA ASP A 668 32.32 -15.94 15.28
C ASP A 668 33.34 -15.80 14.13
N GLU A 669 34.40 -15.02 14.37
CA GLU A 669 35.52 -14.84 13.43
C GLU A 669 36.39 -16.10 13.31
N ASP A 670 36.69 -16.58 12.09
CA ASP A 670 37.93 -17.36 11.85
C ASP A 670 38.36 -17.41 10.35
N GLU A 671 39.24 -16.50 9.92
CA GLU A 671 39.98 -16.59 8.64
C GLU A 671 41.51 -16.71 8.86
N ARG A 672 41.92 -17.94 9.18
CA ARG A 672 43.12 -18.65 8.65
C ARG A 672 44.53 -18.36 9.19
N ARG A 673 45.31 -19.45 9.08
CA ARG A 673 46.75 -19.47 8.75
C ARG A 673 46.95 -19.76 7.26
#